data_AF-A0A448Y2U3-F1
#
_entry.id   AF-A0A448Y2U3-F1
#
_cell.length_a   1.000
_cell.length_b   1.000
_cell.length_c   1.000
_cell.angle_alpha   90.00
_cell.angle_beta   90.00
_cell.angle_gamma   90.00
#
_symmetry.space_group_name_H-M   'P 1'
#
loop_
_entity.id
_entity.type
_entity.pdbx_description
1 polymer ?
#
loop_
_entity_poly.entity_id
_entity_poly.type
_entity_poly.pdbx_seq_one_letter_code
_entity_poly.pdbx_strand_id
1 'polypeptide(L)'
;MKLKTFALCAVAAAITGCNVDTDVSSDNNPNTLGSITLAGTAISGQTLNATVSDPDGISSTVTYYWYADGVAIDGANSSSFTLTDDQIGSPITVQGLYTDDGGINESHISDPTDDVMAIASDATITLSGDALVGSTLTATVADENGIENAVIVYAWFADDTQIEGEVTSELMLNDAQFGTVITASATFEDDRGFSESVTSAATDVVARVNSEGAVAITGTPTVGNTLTAEIADEDGATGDISYQWYADDAAIDGATDSTYVVDASLVGTVITVQVTYVDDNGFEEDITSAPTIPVTSVAVDQAGSIEIMGTAPYLASATLTAEITDNNGIDEANVVYTWSADGVEIADSNAKTFTPSAYAGAIISVSAAYTDNDSFTDTVTDALDSVVYTQVVGDAATLESALVTLADGDVLGLNTNTYTGMAALELTSGIELRAVEGETPTFSGDFCIHVASSADGAAVTGLTFTDIDTLSGSTCDSGEEAMIYSEGDNFVFSQNTMGNEQTTLNYPDDAFHWMVVKGSGALIERNTFSGRSVAAEGSIIKLASSGADHVIQYNLFSESPNSNFDNSSLLLLNLGSTTGDDSADMANFTVQYNLIDNVTTGRRLMRVQTSGATIKGNTIVNASGGISLEDGGFNTVSDNIIIRTSDIVSSDDRPSGVLVTPLGHTITNNYIAGIRSGNKEAGGIVFTVNPFSQADGGVPNSGNQAVLDGSGDLSLTVTNNTVLNSLQPIVFSTEIGSKAGVSDCDDLAETSTLYGLSNQFFVIDFDANLIANGLNNDASTEGLYLNADGGFSDHSFEYDCDLINHTESTLTNNFGFSDSYMSGDTSDDWVDIRNIDGNGEFDTDGAIDQDPAGNGKEVPEFVVAESTLIETDESGAQAVAGAKGLYYIQASDVGVGSTWTADDE
;
A
#
# COMPACT_ATOMS: atom_id res chain seq x y z
N MET A 1 -22.84 44.19 -7.51
CA MET A 1 -23.74 45.14 -6.79
C MET A 1 -24.05 44.62 -5.38
N LYS A 2 -23.56 45.27 -4.31
CA LYS A 2 -23.89 44.94 -2.90
C LYS A 2 -24.28 46.21 -2.15
N LEU A 3 -25.45 46.23 -1.49
CA LEU A 3 -25.86 47.35 -0.65
C LEU A 3 -25.06 47.40 0.66
N LYS A 4 -24.61 48.59 1.04
CA LYS A 4 -24.46 49.01 2.45
C LYS A 4 -25.17 50.35 2.65
N THR A 5 -25.80 50.54 3.81
CA THR A 5 -26.62 51.72 4.12
C THR A 5 -26.41 52.11 5.58
N PHE A 6 -26.57 53.41 5.90
CA PHE A 6 -26.52 54.04 7.25
C PHE A 6 -25.11 54.17 7.87
N ALA A 7 -24.70 55.23 8.58
CA ALA A 7 -25.23 56.59 8.86
C ALA A 7 -24.06 57.45 9.45
N LEU A 8 -24.15 58.66 10.07
CA LEU A 8 -25.25 59.44 10.65
C LEU A 8 -24.85 60.93 10.88
N CYS A 9 -25.81 61.86 10.74
CA CYS A 9 -25.88 63.24 11.30
C CYS A 9 -24.66 64.20 11.31
N ALA A 10 -24.89 65.37 10.71
CA ALA A 10 -24.21 66.62 11.07
C ALA A 10 -24.55 67.12 12.49
N VAL A 11 -23.61 67.81 13.15
CA VAL A 11 -23.87 68.93 14.08
C VAL A 11 -22.75 69.97 13.96
N ALA A 12 -23.12 71.24 13.76
CA ALA A 12 -22.21 72.38 13.76
C ALA A 12 -22.16 73.07 15.15
N ALA A 13 -21.00 73.63 15.53
CA ALA A 13 -20.84 74.66 16.58
C ALA A 13 -19.39 75.20 16.60
N ALA A 14 -19.07 76.43 17.04
CA ALA A 14 -19.83 77.68 17.15
C ALA A 14 -18.87 78.80 17.64
N ILE A 15 -19.10 80.06 17.21
CA ILE A 15 -18.92 81.35 17.94
C ILE A 15 -19.55 82.39 16.97
N THR A 16 -20.69 83.07 17.17
CA THR A 16 -21.39 83.77 18.27
C THR A 16 -20.84 85.14 18.69
N GLY A 17 -21.59 86.20 18.34
CA GLY A 17 -21.49 87.57 18.85
C GLY A 17 -21.21 88.60 17.75
N CYS A 18 -21.94 89.71 17.55
CA CYS A 18 -23.14 90.30 18.19
C CYS A 18 -23.99 90.92 17.06
N ASN A 19 -25.33 90.97 17.10
CA ASN A 19 -26.21 91.83 17.91
C ASN A 19 -25.96 93.36 17.81
N VAL A 20 -27.07 94.11 17.70
CA VAL A 20 -27.28 95.57 17.68
C VAL A 20 -26.68 96.43 16.54
N ASP A 21 -27.58 96.78 15.62
CA ASP A 21 -27.80 98.15 15.14
C ASP A 21 -27.51 99.24 16.20
N THR A 22 -26.51 100.08 15.97
CA THR A 22 -26.67 101.55 15.89
C THR A 22 -25.49 102.21 15.16
N ASP A 23 -25.74 102.60 13.91
CA ASP A 23 -25.17 103.75 13.17
C ASP A 23 -23.64 103.96 12.98
N VAL A 24 -23.30 104.38 11.75
CA VAL A 24 -22.02 104.90 11.22
C VAL A 24 -20.84 103.93 10.96
N SER A 25 -20.42 103.95 9.69
CA SER A 25 -19.31 103.26 9.02
C SER A 25 -17.89 103.48 9.56
N SER A 26 -17.07 102.40 9.59
CA SER A 26 -15.78 102.28 8.85
C SER A 26 -15.02 101.00 9.24
N ASP A 27 -14.25 100.43 8.29
CA ASP A 27 -13.37 99.25 8.41
C ASP A 27 -14.04 97.88 8.68
N ASN A 28 -13.54 96.75 8.14
CA ASN A 28 -12.79 96.54 6.89
C ASN A 28 -12.92 95.05 6.48
N ASN A 29 -13.19 94.79 5.21
CA ASN A 29 -13.34 93.49 4.52
C ASN A 29 -14.09 92.34 5.26
N PRO A 30 -15.37 92.06 4.94
CA PRO A 30 -15.95 90.76 5.23
C PRO A 30 -15.35 89.73 4.27
N ASN A 31 -14.52 88.80 4.76
CA ASN A 31 -13.98 87.69 3.97
C ASN A 31 -15.13 86.97 3.22
N THR A 32 -14.97 86.82 1.90
CA THR A 32 -15.97 86.28 0.98
C THR A 32 -16.08 84.75 1.03
N LEU A 33 -15.03 84.06 1.50
CA LEU A 33 -14.74 82.63 1.37
C LEU A 33 -14.43 82.20 -0.08
N GLY A 34 -13.44 81.32 -0.23
CA GLY A 34 -13.06 80.72 -1.51
C GLY A 34 -13.78 79.41 -1.85
N SER A 35 -13.31 78.77 -2.92
CA SER A 35 -13.90 77.56 -3.50
C SER A 35 -12.86 76.68 -4.20
N ILE A 36 -13.16 75.39 -4.34
CA ILE A 36 -12.32 74.42 -5.06
C ILE A 36 -13.13 73.77 -6.16
N THR A 37 -12.55 73.71 -7.36
CA THR A 37 -13.12 73.03 -8.52
C THR A 37 -12.18 71.90 -8.98
N LEU A 38 -12.77 70.75 -9.29
CA LEU A 38 -12.07 69.62 -9.91
C LEU A 38 -12.29 69.65 -11.43
N ALA A 39 -11.21 69.40 -12.19
CA ALA A 39 -11.23 69.31 -13.64
C ALA A 39 -10.50 68.04 -14.10
N GLY A 40 -11.16 67.27 -14.95
CA GLY A 40 -10.73 65.95 -15.41
C GLY A 40 -11.92 65.00 -15.47
N THR A 41 -11.67 63.75 -15.85
CA THR A 41 -12.68 62.68 -15.87
C THR A 41 -12.34 61.64 -14.81
N ALA A 42 -13.32 61.21 -14.02
CA ALA A 42 -13.17 60.14 -13.04
C ALA A 42 -13.11 58.77 -13.76
N ILE A 43 -11.94 58.42 -14.28
CA ILE A 43 -11.67 57.18 -15.00
C ILE A 43 -10.25 56.71 -14.59
N SER A 44 -10.04 55.41 -14.35
CA SER A 44 -8.71 54.90 -14.01
C SER A 44 -7.66 55.29 -15.06
N GLY A 45 -6.44 55.59 -14.62
CA GLY A 45 -5.34 56.11 -15.43
C GLY A 45 -5.46 57.59 -15.83
N GLN A 46 -6.60 58.26 -15.63
CA GLN A 46 -6.75 59.70 -15.90
C GLN A 46 -6.35 60.58 -14.71
N THR A 47 -5.95 61.82 -15.01
CA THR A 47 -5.53 62.80 -14.00
C THR A 47 -6.61 63.83 -13.71
N LEU A 48 -7.07 63.89 -12.45
CA LEU A 48 -7.88 64.99 -11.93
C LEU A 48 -6.97 66.16 -11.50
N ASN A 49 -7.43 67.39 -11.73
CA ASN A 49 -6.70 68.62 -11.42
C ASN A 49 -7.56 69.53 -10.55
N ALA A 50 -7.02 70.00 -9.43
CA ALA A 50 -7.68 70.87 -8.48
C ALA A 50 -7.32 72.34 -8.76
N THR A 51 -8.32 73.21 -8.90
CA THR A 51 -8.15 74.66 -8.97
C THR A 51 -8.87 75.33 -7.82
N VAL A 52 -8.12 76.02 -6.97
CA VAL A 52 -8.64 76.84 -5.88
C VAL A 52 -8.81 78.28 -6.36
N SER A 53 -9.95 78.90 -6.05
CA SER A 53 -10.24 80.30 -6.39
C SER A 53 -10.87 81.00 -5.20
N ASP A 54 -10.30 82.15 -4.85
CA ASP A 54 -10.76 82.99 -3.75
C ASP A 54 -11.06 84.42 -4.26
N PRO A 55 -12.25 85.00 -3.99
CA PRO A 55 -12.59 86.37 -4.39
C PRO A 55 -11.70 87.44 -3.76
N ASP A 56 -11.15 87.20 -2.57
CA ASP A 56 -10.28 88.13 -1.86
C ASP A 56 -8.80 88.00 -2.29
N GLY A 57 -8.45 86.92 -3.00
CA GLY A 57 -7.09 86.62 -3.49
C GLY A 57 -6.36 85.59 -2.62
N ILE A 58 -5.32 84.94 -3.16
CA ILE A 58 -4.59 83.85 -2.48
C ILE A 58 -3.12 84.24 -2.34
N SER A 59 -2.66 84.44 -1.10
CA SER A 59 -1.30 84.91 -0.79
C SER A 59 -0.29 83.78 -0.57
N SER A 60 -0.74 82.58 -0.19
CA SER A 60 0.12 81.44 0.12
C SER A 60 0.11 80.36 -0.96
N THR A 61 1.06 79.42 -0.85
CA THR A 61 0.94 78.12 -1.52
C THR A 61 -0.28 77.38 -0.97
N VAL A 62 -1.04 76.71 -1.85
CA VAL A 62 -2.12 75.80 -1.47
C VAL A 62 -1.53 74.42 -1.15
N THR A 63 -1.93 73.83 -0.03
CA THR A 63 -1.65 72.41 0.29
C THR A 63 -2.90 71.58 -0.03
N TYR A 64 -2.73 70.45 -0.72
CA TYR A 64 -3.83 69.58 -1.11
C TYR A 64 -3.82 68.27 -0.32
N TYR A 65 -4.98 67.65 -0.16
CA TYR A 65 -5.16 66.27 0.29
C TYR A 65 -6.30 65.64 -0.52
N TRP A 66 -6.06 64.50 -1.17
CA TRP A 66 -7.08 63.80 -1.96
C TRP A 66 -7.75 62.66 -1.19
N TYR A 67 -9.02 62.39 -1.49
CA TYR A 67 -9.83 61.38 -0.81
C TYR A 67 -10.66 60.58 -1.81
N ALA A 68 -10.75 59.27 -1.61
CA ALA A 68 -11.68 58.36 -2.30
C ALA A 68 -12.76 57.90 -1.32
N ASP A 69 -14.04 58.10 -1.65
CA ASP A 69 -15.19 57.87 -0.75
C ASP A 69 -14.99 58.45 0.68
N GLY A 70 -14.37 59.63 0.76
CA GLY A 70 -14.04 60.32 2.02
C GLY A 70 -12.85 59.75 2.81
N VAL A 71 -12.19 58.69 2.35
CA VAL A 71 -10.95 58.15 2.93
C VAL A 71 -9.74 58.80 2.28
N ALA A 72 -8.79 59.29 3.09
CA ALA A 72 -7.60 59.98 2.58
C ALA A 72 -6.68 59.03 1.80
N ILE A 73 -6.24 59.47 0.62
CA ILE A 73 -5.28 58.77 -0.23
C ILE A 73 -3.88 59.18 0.21
N ASP A 74 -3.08 58.25 0.72
CA ASP A 74 -1.78 58.58 1.28
C ASP A 74 -0.80 59.10 0.22
N GLY A 75 0.03 60.06 0.59
CA GLY A 75 0.98 60.76 -0.29
C GLY A 75 0.35 61.68 -1.36
N ALA A 76 -0.96 61.62 -1.62
CA ALA A 76 -1.64 62.43 -2.64
C ALA A 76 -1.84 63.89 -2.17
N ASN A 77 -0.77 64.70 -2.27
CA ASN A 77 -0.72 66.08 -1.76
C ASN A 77 -0.47 67.16 -2.82
N SER A 78 -0.59 66.82 -4.11
CA SER A 78 -0.36 67.71 -5.26
C SER A 78 -1.66 68.36 -5.75
N SER A 79 -1.56 69.44 -6.54
CA SER A 79 -2.70 70.06 -7.23
C SER A 79 -3.32 69.17 -8.32
N SER A 80 -2.77 67.99 -8.56
CA SER A 80 -3.28 66.98 -9.48
C SER A 80 -3.06 65.58 -8.92
N PHE A 81 -3.96 64.66 -9.25
CA PHE A 81 -3.92 63.27 -8.82
C PHE A 81 -4.31 62.36 -10.00
N THR A 82 -3.48 61.36 -10.29
CA THR A 82 -3.78 60.35 -11.31
C THR A 82 -4.43 59.15 -10.62
N LEU A 83 -5.59 58.76 -11.15
CA LEU A 83 -6.40 57.69 -10.61
C LEU A 83 -5.76 56.32 -10.91
N THR A 84 -5.73 55.45 -9.91
CA THR A 84 -5.38 54.03 -10.03
C THR A 84 -6.62 53.16 -9.89
N ASP A 85 -6.49 51.87 -10.19
CA ASP A 85 -7.59 50.91 -10.08
C ASP A 85 -8.14 50.81 -8.65
N ASP A 86 -7.33 51.09 -7.62
CA ASP A 86 -7.75 51.15 -6.21
C ASP A 86 -8.86 52.20 -5.95
N GLN A 87 -9.09 53.14 -6.86
CA GLN A 87 -10.15 54.14 -6.75
C GLN A 87 -11.42 53.80 -7.54
N ILE A 88 -11.45 52.73 -8.36
CA ILE A 88 -12.62 52.37 -9.17
C ILE A 88 -13.87 52.22 -8.29
N GLY A 89 -14.99 52.79 -8.74
CA GLY A 89 -16.25 52.81 -7.99
C GLY A 89 -16.30 53.76 -6.80
N SER A 90 -15.23 54.55 -6.53
CA SER A 90 -15.21 55.56 -5.48
C SER A 90 -15.34 56.97 -6.06
N PRO A 91 -16.15 57.87 -5.48
CA PRO A 91 -16.15 59.29 -5.83
C PRO A 91 -14.92 59.98 -5.22
N ILE A 92 -14.31 60.91 -5.96
CA ILE A 92 -13.08 61.60 -5.55
C ILE A 92 -13.39 63.02 -5.07
N THR A 93 -12.80 63.40 -3.94
CA THR A 93 -12.78 64.79 -3.45
C THR A 93 -11.34 65.24 -3.18
N VAL A 94 -11.12 66.55 -3.16
CA VAL A 94 -9.86 67.15 -2.74
C VAL A 94 -10.11 68.25 -1.71
N GLN A 95 -9.33 68.24 -0.63
CA GLN A 95 -9.26 69.33 0.33
C GLN A 95 -8.08 70.25 -0.03
N GLY A 96 -8.32 71.57 0.00
CA GLY A 96 -7.28 72.59 -0.23
C GLY A 96 -7.20 73.55 0.96
N LEU A 97 -6.00 73.75 1.49
CA LEU A 97 -5.70 74.63 2.63
C LEU A 97 -4.74 75.73 2.19
N TYR A 98 -5.07 76.99 2.49
CA TYR A 98 -4.28 78.16 2.09
C TYR A 98 -4.57 79.37 2.99
N THR A 99 -3.80 80.45 2.81
CA THR A 99 -4.07 81.78 3.38
C THR A 99 -4.45 82.74 2.26
N ASP A 100 -5.55 83.48 2.43
CA ASP A 100 -6.01 84.51 1.49
C ASP A 100 -5.09 85.76 1.49
N ASP A 101 -5.35 86.75 0.62
CA ASP A 101 -4.66 88.06 0.66
C ASP A 101 -5.10 88.94 1.85
N GLY A 102 -6.17 88.56 2.57
CA GLY A 102 -6.62 89.16 3.83
C GLY A 102 -5.85 88.69 5.08
N GLY A 103 -5.09 87.59 4.98
CA GLY A 103 -4.37 86.95 6.08
C GLY A 103 -5.18 85.92 6.88
N ILE A 104 -6.31 85.44 6.35
CA ILE A 104 -7.17 84.41 6.94
C ILE A 104 -6.81 83.04 6.36
N ASN A 105 -6.77 82.01 7.21
CA ASN A 105 -6.57 80.62 6.78
C ASN A 105 -7.91 79.99 6.39
N GLU A 106 -8.01 79.53 5.15
CA GLU A 106 -9.17 78.85 4.56
C GLU A 106 -8.88 77.34 4.42
N SER A 107 -9.94 76.53 4.47
CA SER A 107 -9.89 75.09 4.23
C SER A 107 -11.22 74.62 3.66
N HIS A 108 -11.22 74.26 2.38
CA HIS A 108 -12.41 73.80 1.66
C HIS A 108 -12.20 72.40 1.08
N ILE A 109 -13.29 71.66 0.88
CA ILE A 109 -13.31 70.39 0.15
C ILE A 109 -14.13 70.64 -1.11
N SER A 110 -13.71 70.09 -2.26
CA SER A 110 -14.49 70.12 -3.48
C SER A 110 -15.80 69.35 -3.35
N ASP A 111 -16.76 69.62 -4.23
CA ASP A 111 -17.80 68.63 -4.52
C ASP A 111 -17.13 67.31 -5.01
N PRO A 112 -17.74 66.14 -4.75
CA PRO A 112 -17.25 64.87 -5.27
C PRO A 112 -17.36 64.80 -6.80
N THR A 113 -16.43 64.08 -7.43
CA THR A 113 -16.65 63.58 -8.80
C THR A 113 -17.75 62.52 -8.82
N ASP A 114 -18.22 62.17 -10.03
CA ASP A 114 -18.83 60.86 -10.24
C ASP A 114 -17.85 59.74 -9.84
N ASP A 115 -18.36 58.53 -9.57
CA ASP A 115 -17.54 57.36 -9.23
C ASP A 115 -16.53 57.05 -10.34
N VAL A 116 -15.28 56.71 -9.97
CA VAL A 116 -14.24 56.40 -10.96
C VAL A 116 -14.60 55.18 -11.79
N MET A 117 -14.66 55.37 -13.12
CA MET A 117 -14.95 54.30 -14.07
C MET A 117 -13.70 53.49 -14.43
N ALA A 118 -13.87 52.19 -14.71
CA ALA A 118 -12.86 51.35 -15.33
C ALA A 118 -12.76 51.63 -16.85
N ILE A 119 -11.69 51.12 -17.49
CA ILE A 119 -11.50 51.12 -18.94
C ILE A 119 -11.47 49.66 -19.41
N ALA A 120 -12.17 49.34 -20.51
CA ALA A 120 -12.14 48.03 -21.16
C ALA A 120 -10.87 47.85 -22.00
N SER A 121 -10.42 46.59 -22.15
CA SER A 121 -9.27 46.18 -22.95
C SER A 121 -9.74 45.06 -23.88
N ASP A 122 -9.15 44.94 -25.07
CA ASP A 122 -9.59 43.93 -26.04
C ASP A 122 -9.00 42.54 -25.66
N ALA A 123 -9.87 41.57 -25.41
CA ALA A 123 -9.49 40.17 -25.18
C ALA A 123 -8.84 39.51 -26.42
N THR A 124 -8.01 38.49 -26.19
CA THR A 124 -7.42 37.64 -27.24
C THR A 124 -7.64 36.16 -26.96
N ILE A 125 -7.69 35.35 -28.02
CA ILE A 125 -7.77 33.89 -27.94
C ILE A 125 -6.83 33.25 -28.99
N THR A 126 -6.05 32.26 -28.57
CA THR A 126 -5.12 31.52 -29.42
C THR A 126 -5.38 30.03 -29.36
N LEU A 127 -5.29 29.34 -30.50
CA LEU A 127 -5.34 27.89 -30.59
C LEU A 127 -3.92 27.31 -30.65
N SER A 128 -3.71 26.18 -29.97
CA SER A 128 -2.51 25.34 -30.04
C SER A 128 -2.89 23.86 -30.16
N GLY A 129 -1.98 23.05 -30.72
CA GLY A 129 -2.22 21.66 -31.09
C GLY A 129 -2.12 21.44 -32.60
N ASP A 130 -2.01 20.19 -33.02
CA ASP A 130 -1.93 19.83 -34.43
C ASP A 130 -3.31 19.68 -35.05
N ALA A 131 -3.49 20.17 -36.28
CA ALA A 131 -4.72 20.02 -37.05
C ALA A 131 -4.80 18.61 -37.69
N LEU A 132 -4.93 17.59 -36.84
CA LEU A 132 -4.96 16.19 -37.22
C LEU A 132 -6.10 15.47 -36.50
N VAL A 133 -6.84 14.59 -37.19
CA VAL A 133 -7.79 13.67 -36.55
C VAL A 133 -7.08 12.89 -35.43
N GLY A 134 -7.73 12.75 -34.28
CA GLY A 134 -7.19 12.16 -33.05
C GLY A 134 -6.39 13.14 -32.17
N SER A 135 -6.04 14.33 -32.66
CA SER A 135 -5.33 15.35 -31.86
C SER A 135 -6.29 16.29 -31.13
N THR A 136 -5.84 16.82 -29.99
CA THR A 136 -6.57 17.85 -29.23
C THR A 136 -6.07 19.25 -29.58
N LEU A 137 -6.99 20.16 -29.86
CA LEU A 137 -6.74 21.60 -29.91
C LEU A 137 -7.09 22.23 -28.57
N THR A 138 -6.21 23.08 -28.05
CA THR A 138 -6.43 23.87 -26.83
C THR A 138 -6.61 25.34 -27.19
N ALA A 139 -7.68 25.95 -26.66
CA ALA A 139 -7.96 27.37 -26.75
C ALA A 139 -7.54 28.08 -25.46
N THR A 140 -6.63 29.06 -25.58
CA THR A 140 -6.17 29.89 -24.46
C THR A 140 -6.63 31.33 -24.65
N VAL A 141 -7.28 31.91 -23.64
CA VAL A 141 -7.70 33.32 -23.58
C VAL A 141 -6.67 34.14 -22.81
N ALA A 142 -6.46 35.40 -23.21
CA ALA A 142 -5.66 36.37 -22.46
C ALA A 142 -6.26 37.78 -22.58
N ASP A 143 -6.29 38.51 -21.46
CA ASP A 143 -6.78 39.88 -21.33
C ASP A 143 -5.89 40.71 -20.37
N GLU A 144 -5.76 42.01 -20.59
CA GLU A 144 -4.99 42.92 -19.71
C GLU A 144 -5.78 43.37 -18.45
N ASN A 145 -7.10 43.13 -18.40
CA ASN A 145 -7.98 43.44 -17.28
C ASN A 145 -8.03 42.34 -16.20
N GLY A 146 -7.50 41.15 -16.49
CA GLY A 146 -7.57 39.95 -15.64
C GLY A 146 -8.74 39.03 -16.02
N ILE A 147 -8.50 37.72 -15.92
CA ILE A 147 -9.47 36.65 -16.19
C ILE A 147 -9.46 35.56 -15.10
N GLU A 148 -8.71 35.76 -14.02
CA GLU A 148 -8.47 34.80 -12.96
C GLU A 148 -9.75 34.37 -12.22
N ASN A 149 -10.80 35.19 -12.27
CA ASN A 149 -12.12 34.89 -11.69
C ASN A 149 -13.21 34.71 -12.77
N ALA A 150 -12.85 34.75 -14.06
CA ALA A 150 -13.78 34.69 -15.17
C ALA A 150 -14.30 33.26 -15.43
N VAL A 151 -15.62 33.13 -15.65
CA VAL A 151 -16.21 31.89 -16.17
C VAL A 151 -16.25 31.99 -17.68
N ILE A 152 -15.32 31.29 -18.35
CA ILE A 152 -15.20 31.32 -19.81
C ILE A 152 -16.07 30.21 -20.41
N VAL A 153 -16.98 30.59 -21.31
CA VAL A 153 -17.77 29.66 -22.13
C VAL A 153 -17.18 29.66 -23.54
N TYR A 154 -16.74 28.50 -23.99
CA TYR A 154 -16.24 28.32 -25.35
C TYR A 154 -17.36 27.89 -26.30
N ALA A 155 -17.14 28.08 -27.59
CA ALA A 155 -17.87 27.41 -28.67
C ALA A 155 -16.92 27.19 -29.83
N TRP A 156 -16.86 25.96 -30.32
CA TRP A 156 -15.98 25.54 -31.41
C TRP A 156 -16.75 25.47 -32.74
N PHE A 157 -16.05 25.73 -33.85
CA PHE A 157 -16.63 25.76 -35.19
C PHE A 157 -15.72 25.07 -36.20
N ALA A 158 -16.30 24.27 -37.08
CA ALA A 158 -15.67 23.69 -38.27
C ALA A 158 -16.29 24.34 -39.51
N ASP A 159 -15.48 24.97 -40.37
CA ASP A 159 -15.94 25.73 -41.55
C ASP A 159 -17.15 26.65 -41.26
N ASP A 160 -16.99 27.55 -40.28
CA ASP A 160 -18.02 28.48 -39.74
C ASP A 160 -19.29 27.80 -39.16
N THR A 161 -19.35 26.46 -39.08
CA THR A 161 -20.47 25.69 -38.52
C THR A 161 -20.15 25.25 -37.10
N GLN A 162 -21.01 25.59 -36.13
CA GLN A 162 -20.78 25.27 -34.73
C GLN A 162 -20.79 23.76 -34.47
N ILE A 163 -19.82 23.28 -33.68
CA ILE A 163 -19.77 21.94 -33.14
C ILE A 163 -20.60 21.94 -31.85
N GLU A 164 -21.77 21.28 -31.89
CA GLU A 164 -22.73 21.27 -30.80
C GLU A 164 -22.21 20.50 -29.57
N GLY A 165 -22.36 21.07 -28.38
CA GLY A 165 -21.92 20.46 -27.11
C GLY A 165 -20.51 20.87 -26.64
N GLU A 166 -19.65 21.32 -27.55
CA GLU A 166 -18.25 21.64 -27.27
C GLU A 166 -18.09 23.05 -26.65
N VAL A 167 -18.05 23.09 -25.31
CA VAL A 167 -18.04 24.34 -24.50
C VAL A 167 -16.82 24.53 -23.60
N THR A 168 -15.86 23.60 -23.65
CA THR A 168 -14.59 23.60 -22.91
C THR A 168 -13.45 24.25 -23.70
N SER A 169 -12.35 24.55 -23.03
CA SER A 169 -11.11 25.09 -23.62
C SER A 169 -10.35 24.09 -24.50
N GLU A 170 -10.85 22.87 -24.67
CA GLU A 170 -10.20 21.80 -25.42
C GLU A 170 -11.22 21.13 -26.34
N LEU A 171 -10.79 20.79 -27.56
CA LEU A 171 -11.55 20.06 -28.57
C LEU A 171 -10.69 18.92 -29.12
N MET A 172 -11.16 17.68 -28.97
CA MET A 172 -10.58 16.53 -29.67
C MET A 172 -11.12 16.47 -31.10
N LEU A 173 -10.23 16.47 -32.09
CA LEU A 173 -10.60 16.37 -33.50
C LEU A 173 -10.96 14.93 -33.86
N ASN A 174 -12.14 14.73 -34.42
CA ASN A 174 -12.59 13.45 -34.97
C ASN A 174 -12.87 13.57 -36.47
N ASP A 175 -13.25 12.46 -37.11
CA ASP A 175 -13.48 12.41 -38.56
C ASP A 175 -14.53 13.40 -39.07
N ALA A 176 -15.47 13.85 -38.25
CA ALA A 176 -16.44 14.87 -38.67
C ALA A 176 -15.79 16.25 -38.91
N GLN A 177 -14.55 16.47 -38.44
CA GLN A 177 -13.75 17.67 -38.71
C GLN A 177 -12.76 17.49 -39.87
N PHE A 178 -12.55 16.28 -40.40
CA PHE A 178 -11.59 16.06 -41.49
C PHE A 178 -11.89 16.96 -42.71
N GLY A 179 -10.84 17.61 -43.21
CA GLY A 179 -10.94 18.53 -44.36
C GLY A 179 -11.52 19.92 -44.05
N THR A 180 -11.90 20.21 -42.81
CA THR A 180 -12.37 21.54 -42.36
C THR A 180 -11.25 22.36 -41.72
N VAL A 181 -11.45 23.68 -41.54
CA VAL A 181 -10.64 24.50 -40.62
C VAL A 181 -11.40 24.77 -39.33
N ILE A 182 -10.67 24.81 -38.21
CA ILE A 182 -11.24 24.98 -36.88
C ILE A 182 -11.04 26.41 -36.37
N THR A 183 -12.08 26.96 -35.74
CA THR A 183 -12.00 28.19 -34.93
C THR A 183 -12.69 27.96 -33.59
N ALA A 184 -12.26 28.70 -32.57
CA ALA A 184 -12.96 28.78 -31.29
C ALA A 184 -13.40 30.22 -31.02
N SER A 185 -14.55 30.38 -30.40
CA SER A 185 -14.92 31.62 -29.71
C SER A 185 -14.94 31.41 -28.20
N ALA A 186 -14.59 32.44 -27.46
CA ALA A 186 -14.74 32.51 -26.01
C ALA A 186 -15.62 33.70 -25.64
N THR A 187 -16.54 33.50 -24.71
CA THR A 187 -17.38 34.57 -24.13
C THR A 187 -17.29 34.50 -22.60
N PHE A 188 -17.00 35.63 -21.96
CA PHE A 188 -16.77 35.72 -20.51
C PHE A 188 -17.08 37.12 -19.96
N GLU A 189 -17.03 37.29 -18.65
CA GLU A 189 -16.96 38.59 -17.98
C GLU A 189 -15.57 38.68 -17.32
N ASP A 190 -14.82 39.75 -17.60
CA ASP A 190 -13.47 39.96 -17.07
C ASP A 190 -13.48 40.34 -15.58
N ASP A 191 -12.30 40.36 -14.94
CA ASP A 191 -12.16 40.72 -13.52
C ASP A 191 -12.56 42.19 -13.21
N ARG A 192 -12.77 43.03 -14.24
CA ARG A 192 -13.27 44.42 -14.14
C ARG A 192 -14.77 44.55 -14.43
N GLY A 193 -15.46 43.48 -14.78
CA GLY A 193 -16.91 43.43 -15.05
C GLY A 193 -17.31 43.81 -16.48
N PHE A 194 -16.40 43.74 -17.46
CA PHE A 194 -16.71 43.89 -18.87
C PHE A 194 -17.03 42.53 -19.50
N SER A 195 -18.13 42.45 -20.25
CA SER A 195 -18.50 41.24 -20.99
C SER A 195 -17.77 41.19 -22.34
N GLU A 196 -16.85 40.25 -22.48
CA GLU A 196 -16.00 40.08 -23.66
C GLU A 196 -16.47 38.90 -24.53
N SER A 197 -16.22 38.99 -25.83
CA SER A 197 -16.50 37.93 -26.80
C SER A 197 -15.52 37.99 -27.96
N VAL A 198 -14.66 36.97 -28.06
CA VAL A 198 -13.52 36.94 -28.98
C VAL A 198 -13.50 35.62 -29.78
N THR A 199 -12.98 35.66 -31.02
CA THR A 199 -12.85 34.50 -31.91
C THR A 199 -11.41 34.34 -32.38
N SER A 200 -10.93 33.10 -32.45
CA SER A 200 -9.56 32.77 -32.86
C SER A 200 -9.31 33.01 -34.35
N ALA A 201 -8.04 32.99 -34.74
CA ALA A 201 -7.69 32.64 -36.11
C ALA A 201 -8.07 31.18 -36.39
N ALA A 202 -8.31 30.86 -37.66
CA ALA A 202 -8.54 29.49 -38.10
C ALA A 202 -7.23 28.67 -38.05
N THR A 203 -7.33 27.38 -37.75
CA THR A 203 -6.22 26.42 -37.91
C THR A 203 -5.86 26.20 -39.38
N ASP A 204 -4.78 25.46 -39.62
CA ASP A 204 -4.64 24.73 -40.88
C ASP A 204 -5.79 23.72 -41.05
N VAL A 205 -6.00 23.23 -42.28
CA VAL A 205 -7.03 22.24 -42.60
C VAL A 205 -6.74 20.93 -41.87
N VAL A 206 -7.74 20.37 -41.19
CA VAL A 206 -7.60 19.11 -40.44
C VAL A 206 -7.30 17.96 -41.40
N ALA A 207 -6.13 17.35 -41.22
CA ALA A 207 -5.66 16.20 -41.98
C ALA A 207 -5.87 14.88 -41.20
N ARG A 208 -5.51 13.77 -41.84
CA ARG A 208 -5.29 12.46 -41.21
C ARG A 208 -3.99 11.85 -41.76
N VAL A 209 -3.42 10.90 -41.04
CA VAL A 209 -2.28 10.06 -41.50
C VAL A 209 -2.84 8.70 -41.93
N ASN A 210 -2.14 8.03 -42.84
CA ASN A 210 -2.47 6.68 -43.30
C ASN A 210 -2.06 5.60 -42.30
N SER A 211 -2.89 4.57 -42.09
CA SER A 211 -2.51 3.32 -41.45
C SER A 211 -2.22 2.26 -42.52
N GLU A 212 -0.94 1.96 -42.79
CA GLU A 212 -0.53 1.03 -43.87
C GLU A 212 -1.05 -0.40 -43.63
N GLY A 213 -1.67 -1.00 -44.64
CA GLY A 213 -2.36 -2.28 -44.53
C GLY A 213 -1.42 -3.49 -44.45
N ALA A 214 -1.98 -4.66 -44.13
CA ALA A 214 -1.28 -5.93 -44.11
C ALA A 214 -2.04 -7.01 -44.89
N VAL A 215 -1.30 -7.93 -45.54
CA VAL A 215 -1.89 -9.09 -46.22
C VAL A 215 -1.25 -10.40 -45.76
N ALA A 216 -2.10 -11.32 -45.33
CA ALA A 216 -1.75 -12.70 -45.01
C ALA A 216 -2.18 -13.66 -46.13
N ILE A 217 -1.52 -14.82 -46.20
CA ILE A 217 -1.99 -15.96 -46.98
C ILE A 217 -2.53 -17.01 -46.01
N THR A 218 -3.81 -17.34 -46.13
CA THR A 218 -4.43 -18.49 -45.44
C THR A 218 -4.55 -19.68 -46.39
N GLY A 219 -4.58 -20.90 -45.86
CA GLY A 219 -4.53 -22.15 -46.62
C GLY A 219 -3.11 -22.73 -46.72
N THR A 220 -3.00 -24.06 -46.80
CA THR A 220 -1.69 -24.73 -46.99
C THR A 220 -1.23 -24.68 -48.45
N PRO A 221 0.07 -24.46 -48.71
CA PRO A 221 0.66 -24.53 -50.06
C PRO A 221 0.83 -26.00 -50.50
N THR A 222 -0.25 -26.79 -50.46
CA THR A 222 -0.28 -28.19 -50.90
C THR A 222 -0.89 -28.26 -52.30
N VAL A 223 -0.32 -29.08 -53.19
CA VAL A 223 -0.83 -29.24 -54.56
C VAL A 223 -2.33 -29.58 -54.59
N GLY A 224 -3.12 -28.67 -55.17
CA GLY A 224 -4.57 -28.78 -55.29
C GLY A 224 -5.37 -28.06 -54.19
N ASN A 225 -4.73 -27.58 -53.12
CA ASN A 225 -5.38 -26.74 -52.11
C ASN A 225 -5.49 -25.29 -52.62
N THR A 226 -6.42 -24.54 -52.02
CA THR A 226 -6.65 -23.12 -52.31
C THR A 226 -5.98 -22.28 -51.24
N LEU A 227 -5.11 -21.36 -51.67
CA LEU A 227 -4.62 -20.25 -50.86
C LEU A 227 -5.59 -19.07 -51.00
N THR A 228 -5.79 -18.31 -49.92
CA THR A 228 -6.61 -17.09 -49.91
C THR A 228 -5.76 -15.92 -49.44
N ALA A 229 -5.92 -14.75 -50.07
CA ALA A 229 -5.31 -13.51 -49.62
C ALA A 229 -6.29 -12.79 -48.68
N GLU A 230 -5.89 -12.57 -47.44
CA GLU A 230 -6.69 -11.88 -46.43
C GLU A 230 -6.01 -10.57 -46.05
N ILE A 231 -6.77 -9.47 -46.11
CA ILE A 231 -6.29 -8.10 -45.88
C ILE A 231 -6.77 -7.67 -44.51
N ALA A 232 -5.85 -7.17 -43.69
CA ALA A 232 -6.12 -6.50 -42.43
C ALA A 232 -5.69 -5.04 -42.57
N ASP A 233 -6.65 -4.13 -42.39
CA ASP A 233 -6.47 -2.69 -42.54
C ASP A 233 -7.39 -1.99 -41.53
N GLU A 234 -6.83 -1.06 -40.75
CA GLU A 234 -7.55 -0.27 -39.74
C GLU A 234 -8.38 0.84 -40.39
N ASP A 235 -7.89 1.41 -41.50
CA ASP A 235 -8.55 2.42 -42.31
C ASP A 235 -9.54 1.80 -43.33
N GLY A 236 -9.55 0.46 -43.43
CA GLY A 236 -10.56 -0.34 -44.13
C GLY A 236 -10.31 -0.51 -45.62
N ALA A 237 -10.60 -1.70 -46.15
CA ALA A 237 -10.30 -2.07 -47.54
C ALA A 237 -11.56 -2.39 -48.37
N THR A 238 -12.56 -1.49 -48.43
CA THR A 238 -13.82 -1.76 -49.16
C THR A 238 -13.79 -1.39 -50.65
N GLY A 239 -12.69 -0.82 -51.13
CA GLY A 239 -12.48 -0.39 -52.52
C GLY A 239 -12.28 -1.50 -53.57
N ASP A 240 -11.89 -1.10 -54.79
CA ASP A 240 -11.53 -2.02 -55.87
C ASP A 240 -10.13 -2.60 -55.61
N ILE A 241 -10.05 -3.81 -55.06
CA ILE A 241 -8.79 -4.51 -54.75
C ILE A 241 -8.26 -5.29 -55.96
N SER A 242 -6.96 -5.18 -56.25
CA SER A 242 -6.25 -5.98 -57.25
C SER A 242 -5.23 -6.92 -56.58
N TYR A 243 -5.15 -8.17 -57.07
CA TYR A 243 -4.24 -9.21 -56.55
C TYR A 243 -3.27 -9.68 -57.64
N GLN A 244 -2.07 -10.09 -57.27
CA GLN A 244 -1.16 -10.86 -58.11
C GLN A 244 -0.38 -11.87 -57.26
N TRP A 245 -0.50 -13.16 -57.59
CA TRP A 245 0.24 -14.22 -56.91
C TRP A 245 1.61 -14.49 -57.57
N TYR A 246 2.60 -14.88 -56.77
CA TYR A 246 3.99 -15.12 -57.18
C TYR A 246 4.48 -16.47 -56.66
N ALA A 247 5.40 -17.09 -57.38
CA ALA A 247 6.17 -18.27 -56.94
C ALA A 247 7.66 -17.98 -57.07
N ASP A 248 8.42 -18.07 -55.98
CA ASP A 248 9.84 -17.65 -55.89
C ASP A 248 10.10 -16.28 -56.58
N ASP A 249 9.35 -15.25 -56.17
CA ASP A 249 9.34 -13.88 -56.73
C ASP A 249 8.93 -13.75 -58.22
N ALA A 250 8.53 -14.84 -58.89
CA ALA A 250 8.04 -14.82 -60.27
C ALA A 250 6.51 -14.82 -60.33
N ALA A 251 5.93 -13.80 -60.99
CA ALA A 251 4.48 -13.68 -61.13
C ALA A 251 3.85 -14.89 -61.84
N ILE A 252 2.80 -15.45 -61.24
CA ILE A 252 2.05 -16.58 -61.77
C ILE A 252 1.04 -16.06 -62.81
N ASP A 253 1.20 -16.47 -64.07
CA ASP A 253 0.45 -15.93 -65.21
C ASP A 253 -1.07 -16.15 -65.06
N GLY A 254 -1.82 -15.06 -64.95
CA GLY A 254 -3.28 -15.06 -64.77
C GLY A 254 -3.80 -15.32 -63.36
N ALA A 255 -2.93 -15.45 -62.35
CA ALA A 255 -3.34 -15.58 -60.95
C ALA A 255 -3.59 -14.19 -60.33
N THR A 256 -4.78 -13.64 -60.56
CA THR A 256 -5.18 -12.27 -60.14
C THR A 256 -6.47 -12.21 -59.32
N ASP A 257 -7.01 -13.36 -58.92
CA ASP A 257 -8.15 -13.45 -58.00
C ASP A 257 -7.65 -13.41 -56.55
N SER A 258 -8.55 -13.12 -55.59
CA SER A 258 -8.24 -13.16 -54.14
C SER A 258 -7.92 -14.56 -53.60
N THR A 259 -8.00 -15.59 -54.45
CA THR A 259 -7.68 -16.98 -54.13
C THR A 259 -6.83 -17.60 -55.23
N TYR A 260 -5.98 -18.56 -54.88
CA TYR A 260 -5.11 -19.26 -55.82
C TYR A 260 -5.06 -20.77 -55.53
N VAL A 261 -5.42 -21.60 -56.50
CA VAL A 261 -5.31 -23.07 -56.40
C VAL A 261 -3.90 -23.49 -56.78
N VAL A 262 -3.19 -24.13 -55.86
CA VAL A 262 -1.76 -24.47 -55.97
C VAL A 262 -1.53 -25.54 -57.06
N ASP A 263 -0.80 -25.17 -58.11
CA ASP A 263 -0.49 -26.08 -59.22
C ASP A 263 0.63 -27.10 -58.88
N ALA A 264 0.51 -28.31 -59.43
CA ALA A 264 1.47 -29.40 -59.24
C ALA A 264 2.91 -29.09 -59.73
N SER A 265 3.09 -28.10 -60.60
CA SER A 265 4.39 -27.65 -61.10
C SER A 265 5.16 -26.77 -60.11
N LEU A 266 4.52 -26.25 -59.06
CA LEU A 266 5.13 -25.35 -58.07
C LEU A 266 5.79 -26.08 -56.89
N VAL A 267 5.76 -27.42 -56.83
CA VAL A 267 6.36 -28.19 -55.72
C VAL A 267 7.82 -27.78 -55.47
N GLY A 268 8.08 -27.26 -54.27
CA GLY A 268 9.37 -26.76 -53.82
C GLY A 268 9.57 -25.23 -53.89
N THR A 269 8.66 -24.46 -54.50
CA THR A 269 8.68 -22.99 -54.51
C THR A 269 7.90 -22.43 -53.31
N VAL A 270 8.24 -21.24 -52.83
CA VAL A 270 7.37 -20.48 -51.89
C VAL A 270 6.38 -19.62 -52.66
N ILE A 271 5.21 -19.34 -52.07
CA ILE A 271 4.18 -18.48 -52.66
C ILE A 271 4.10 -17.16 -51.90
N THR A 272 3.91 -16.05 -52.62
CA THR A 272 3.52 -14.74 -52.06
C THR A 272 2.35 -14.15 -52.86
N VAL A 273 1.63 -13.20 -52.27
CA VAL A 273 0.63 -12.39 -52.97
C VAL A 273 0.94 -10.91 -52.75
N GLN A 274 0.90 -10.15 -53.85
CA GLN A 274 0.87 -8.68 -53.83
C GLN A 274 -0.57 -8.24 -53.96
N VAL A 275 -0.96 -7.23 -53.18
CA VAL A 275 -2.30 -6.66 -53.16
C VAL A 275 -2.19 -5.15 -53.25
N THR A 276 -2.96 -4.54 -54.14
CA THR A 276 -3.02 -3.08 -54.29
C THR A 276 -4.46 -2.60 -54.26
N TYR A 277 -4.76 -1.58 -53.47
CA TYR A 277 -6.10 -1.00 -53.34
C TYR A 277 -6.03 0.48 -52.93
N VAL A 278 -7.20 1.10 -52.78
CA VAL A 278 -7.38 2.37 -52.08
C VAL A 278 -8.24 2.06 -50.87
N ASP A 279 -7.79 2.47 -49.70
CA ASP A 279 -8.49 2.28 -48.42
C ASP A 279 -9.79 3.14 -48.35
N ASP A 280 -10.55 3.02 -47.26
CA ASP A 280 -11.77 3.81 -47.09
C ASP A 280 -11.46 5.29 -46.73
N ASN A 281 -10.20 5.61 -46.37
CA ASN A 281 -9.72 6.95 -46.07
C ASN A 281 -9.15 7.73 -47.28
N GLY A 282 -8.90 7.07 -48.41
CA GLY A 282 -8.43 7.64 -49.69
C GLY A 282 -6.92 7.56 -49.98
N PHE A 283 -6.16 6.75 -49.24
CA PHE A 283 -4.74 6.46 -49.45
C PHE A 283 -4.53 5.26 -50.40
N GLU A 284 -3.39 5.22 -51.11
CA GLU A 284 -3.04 4.13 -52.04
C GLU A 284 -2.13 3.11 -51.36
N GLU A 285 -2.57 1.85 -51.29
CA GLU A 285 -1.87 0.72 -50.67
C GLU A 285 -1.23 -0.20 -51.72
N ASP A 286 0.01 -0.65 -51.48
CA ASP A 286 0.74 -1.66 -52.28
C ASP A 286 1.53 -2.59 -51.36
N ILE A 287 0.87 -3.65 -50.92
CA ILE A 287 1.32 -4.54 -49.84
C ILE A 287 1.62 -5.94 -50.37
N THR A 288 2.61 -6.62 -49.79
CA THR A 288 3.01 -7.98 -50.20
C THR A 288 3.12 -8.90 -48.99
N SER A 289 2.56 -10.10 -49.09
CA SER A 289 2.54 -11.06 -48.00
C SER A 289 3.93 -11.60 -47.65
N ALA A 290 4.07 -12.11 -46.44
CA ALA A 290 5.16 -13.04 -46.15
C ALA A 290 5.10 -14.28 -47.09
N PRO A 291 6.25 -14.90 -47.42
CA PRO A 291 6.27 -16.12 -48.21
C PRO A 291 5.74 -17.32 -47.41
N THR A 292 4.93 -18.15 -48.06
CA THR A 292 4.50 -19.45 -47.50
C THR A 292 5.70 -20.38 -47.28
N ILE A 293 5.48 -21.48 -46.55
CA ILE A 293 6.39 -22.63 -46.65
C ILE A 293 6.46 -23.15 -48.11
N PRO A 294 7.54 -23.84 -48.52
CA PRO A 294 7.66 -24.37 -49.87
C PRO A 294 6.53 -25.36 -50.20
N VAL A 295 5.99 -25.28 -51.42
CA VAL A 295 4.85 -26.10 -51.86
C VAL A 295 5.17 -27.59 -51.79
N THR A 296 4.23 -28.38 -51.28
CA THR A 296 4.40 -29.83 -51.13
C THR A 296 3.29 -30.64 -51.82
N SER A 297 3.51 -31.94 -52.02
CA SER A 297 2.56 -32.86 -52.66
C SER A 297 1.77 -33.73 -51.68
N VAL A 298 1.86 -33.46 -50.38
CA VAL A 298 1.22 -34.20 -49.28
C VAL A 298 0.86 -33.16 -48.23
N ALA A 299 -0.37 -33.19 -47.70
CA ALA A 299 -0.80 -32.21 -46.70
C ALA A 299 0.20 -32.18 -45.51
N VAL A 300 0.50 -30.96 -45.06
CA VAL A 300 1.40 -30.69 -43.93
C VAL A 300 0.58 -30.01 -42.85
N ASP A 301 0.55 -30.65 -41.70
CA ASP A 301 -0.03 -30.17 -40.45
C ASP A 301 0.71 -28.90 -39.98
N GLN A 302 -0.04 -27.82 -39.70
CA GLN A 302 0.46 -26.64 -38.98
C GLN A 302 -0.34 -26.51 -37.70
N ALA A 303 0.34 -26.27 -36.57
CA ALA A 303 -0.35 -26.07 -35.30
C ALA A 303 -1.19 -24.79 -35.37
N GLY A 304 -2.47 -24.90 -34.97
CA GLY A 304 -3.32 -23.73 -34.80
C GLY A 304 -2.99 -22.94 -33.54
N SER A 305 -3.75 -21.87 -33.33
CA SER A 305 -3.77 -21.07 -32.10
C SER A 305 -5.20 -20.68 -31.74
N ILE A 306 -5.38 -20.27 -30.49
CA ILE A 306 -6.62 -19.72 -29.95
C ILE A 306 -6.27 -18.51 -29.09
N GLU A 307 -7.13 -17.50 -29.11
CA GLU A 307 -7.00 -16.26 -28.34
C GLU A 307 -8.34 -15.94 -27.66
N ILE A 308 -8.31 -15.56 -26.38
CA ILE A 308 -9.49 -15.09 -25.65
C ILE A 308 -9.66 -13.58 -25.86
N MET A 309 -10.53 -13.20 -26.79
CA MET A 309 -10.93 -11.80 -27.01
C MET A 309 -11.80 -11.30 -25.85
N GLY A 310 -11.38 -10.18 -25.25
CA GLY A 310 -12.08 -9.44 -24.21
C GLY A 310 -11.42 -8.09 -23.95
N THR A 311 -11.92 -7.34 -22.97
CA THR A 311 -11.31 -6.06 -22.53
C THR A 311 -10.92 -6.18 -21.07
N ALA A 312 -9.64 -5.97 -20.77
CA ALA A 312 -9.15 -5.88 -19.40
C ALA A 312 -9.49 -4.50 -18.78
N PRO A 313 -9.83 -4.41 -17.48
CA PRO A 313 -10.04 -5.52 -16.55
C PRO A 313 -11.30 -6.33 -16.90
N TYR A 314 -11.18 -7.67 -16.91
CA TYR A 314 -12.26 -8.54 -17.36
C TYR A 314 -13.40 -8.59 -16.34
N LEU A 315 -14.64 -8.33 -16.79
CA LEU A 315 -15.81 -8.30 -15.92
C LEU A 315 -16.65 -9.58 -16.03
N ALA A 316 -17.21 -10.03 -14.91
CA ALA A 316 -18.13 -11.18 -14.83
C ALA A 316 -19.40 -11.01 -15.70
N SER A 317 -19.74 -9.77 -16.03
CA SER A 317 -20.85 -9.40 -16.92
C SER A 317 -20.46 -9.24 -18.40
N ALA A 318 -19.16 -9.22 -18.73
CA ALA A 318 -18.67 -9.13 -20.10
C ALA A 318 -18.68 -10.50 -20.79
N THR A 319 -18.81 -10.51 -22.12
CA THR A 319 -18.74 -11.75 -22.91
C THR A 319 -17.34 -11.86 -23.53
N LEU A 320 -16.64 -12.94 -23.19
CA LEU A 320 -15.40 -13.36 -23.80
C LEU A 320 -15.70 -14.13 -25.10
N THR A 321 -14.84 -14.00 -26.10
CA THR A 321 -14.96 -14.73 -27.38
C THR A 321 -13.64 -15.43 -27.69
N ALA A 322 -13.67 -16.74 -27.84
CA ALA A 322 -12.51 -17.51 -28.25
C ALA A 322 -12.36 -17.47 -29.77
N GLU A 323 -11.36 -16.75 -30.29
CA GLU A 323 -11.04 -16.75 -31.72
C GLU A 323 -9.96 -17.79 -32.01
N ILE A 324 -10.19 -18.63 -33.01
CA ILE A 324 -9.31 -19.76 -33.36
C ILE A 324 -8.78 -19.56 -34.78
N THR A 325 -7.48 -19.80 -34.98
CA THR A 325 -6.82 -19.66 -36.29
C THR A 325 -5.95 -20.86 -36.60
N ASP A 326 -6.03 -21.36 -37.83
CA ASP A 326 -5.18 -22.42 -38.36
C ASP A 326 -4.97 -22.16 -39.86
N ASN A 327 -3.72 -22.26 -40.32
CA ASN A 327 -3.33 -22.08 -41.71
C ASN A 327 -3.83 -23.23 -42.62
N ASN A 328 -4.14 -24.39 -42.06
CA ASN A 328 -4.83 -25.48 -42.76
C ASN A 328 -6.34 -25.19 -42.93
N GLY A 329 -6.85 -24.19 -42.21
CA GLY A 329 -8.21 -23.67 -42.29
C GLY A 329 -9.21 -24.47 -41.47
N ILE A 330 -10.16 -23.75 -40.87
CA ILE A 330 -11.10 -24.27 -39.87
C ILE A 330 -12.53 -24.24 -40.42
N ASP A 331 -13.29 -25.31 -40.17
CA ASP A 331 -14.75 -25.29 -40.23
C ASP A 331 -15.29 -25.17 -38.81
N GLU A 332 -15.72 -23.97 -38.43
CA GLU A 332 -16.23 -23.60 -37.10
C GLU A 332 -17.34 -24.54 -36.61
N ALA A 333 -18.10 -25.16 -37.53
CA ALA A 333 -19.16 -26.11 -37.19
C ALA A 333 -18.64 -27.42 -36.58
N ASN A 334 -17.33 -27.69 -36.66
CA ASN A 334 -16.67 -28.88 -36.11
C ASN A 334 -15.78 -28.56 -34.89
N VAL A 335 -15.69 -27.31 -34.46
CA VAL A 335 -14.93 -26.90 -33.27
C VAL A 335 -15.75 -27.20 -32.01
N VAL A 336 -15.12 -27.85 -31.04
CA VAL A 336 -15.68 -28.10 -29.70
C VAL A 336 -14.86 -27.30 -28.70
N TYR A 337 -15.45 -26.23 -28.17
CA TYR A 337 -14.88 -25.45 -27.09
C TYR A 337 -15.14 -26.14 -25.75
N THR A 338 -14.25 -25.93 -24.78
CA THR A 338 -14.43 -26.24 -23.37
C THR A 338 -13.78 -25.13 -22.57
N TRP A 339 -14.58 -24.34 -21.84
CA TRP A 339 -14.07 -23.30 -20.94
C TRP A 339 -13.81 -23.87 -19.55
N SER A 340 -12.81 -23.33 -18.86
CA SER A 340 -12.40 -23.74 -17.53
C SER A 340 -12.12 -22.52 -16.65
N ALA A 341 -12.43 -22.62 -15.36
CA ALA A 341 -12.06 -21.66 -14.32
C ALA A 341 -10.99 -22.31 -13.44
N ASP A 342 -9.83 -21.67 -13.27
CA ASP A 342 -8.70 -22.18 -12.49
C ASP A 342 -8.29 -23.62 -12.86
N GLY A 343 -8.34 -23.93 -14.16
CA GLY A 343 -8.05 -25.27 -14.71
C GLY A 343 -9.17 -26.32 -14.54
N VAL A 344 -10.32 -25.96 -13.97
CA VAL A 344 -11.48 -26.85 -13.79
C VAL A 344 -12.54 -26.60 -14.86
N GLU A 345 -12.90 -27.65 -15.61
CA GLU A 345 -13.91 -27.60 -16.68
C GLU A 345 -15.28 -27.08 -16.20
N ILE A 346 -15.80 -26.09 -16.91
CA ILE A 346 -17.13 -25.50 -16.69
C ILE A 346 -18.17 -26.28 -17.51
N ALA A 347 -19.14 -26.89 -16.82
CA ALA A 347 -20.21 -27.65 -17.45
C ALA A 347 -21.07 -26.79 -18.39
N ASP A 348 -21.53 -27.39 -19.50
CA ASP A 348 -22.38 -26.77 -20.52
C ASP A 348 -21.79 -25.50 -21.19
N SER A 349 -20.46 -25.32 -21.14
CA SER A 349 -19.76 -24.12 -21.66
C SER A 349 -19.36 -24.19 -23.15
N ASN A 350 -19.74 -25.22 -23.90
CA ASN A 350 -19.09 -25.60 -25.17
C ASN A 350 -19.35 -24.69 -26.40
N ALA A 351 -19.52 -23.39 -26.22
CA ALA A 351 -19.70 -22.38 -27.26
C ALA A 351 -18.44 -21.53 -27.46
N LYS A 352 -18.33 -20.88 -28.62
CA LYS A 352 -17.27 -19.91 -28.95
C LYS A 352 -17.21 -18.73 -27.96
N THR A 353 -18.37 -18.35 -27.41
CA THR A 353 -18.51 -17.22 -26.50
C THR A 353 -18.88 -17.67 -25.09
N PHE A 354 -18.30 -17.05 -24.07
CA PHE A 354 -18.56 -17.36 -22.67
C PHE A 354 -18.73 -16.07 -21.83
N THR A 355 -19.64 -16.10 -20.86
CA THR A 355 -19.86 -14.99 -19.91
C THR A 355 -19.58 -15.52 -18.50
N PRO A 356 -18.49 -15.11 -17.82
CA PRO A 356 -18.05 -15.67 -16.55
C PRO A 356 -18.86 -15.18 -15.32
N SER A 357 -20.20 -15.18 -15.43
CA SER A 357 -21.12 -14.53 -14.47
C SER A 357 -21.20 -15.15 -13.07
N ALA A 358 -20.47 -16.23 -12.82
CA ALA A 358 -20.38 -16.94 -11.54
C ALA A 358 -18.93 -17.35 -11.22
N TYR A 359 -17.95 -16.70 -11.87
CA TYR A 359 -16.54 -17.05 -11.84
C TYR A 359 -15.67 -15.80 -11.61
N ALA A 360 -16.16 -14.85 -10.80
CA ALA A 360 -15.32 -13.79 -10.28
C ALA A 360 -14.18 -14.39 -9.41
N GLY A 361 -13.00 -13.78 -9.44
CA GLY A 361 -11.79 -14.27 -8.77
C GLY A 361 -11.04 -15.37 -9.52
N ALA A 362 -11.67 -16.04 -10.50
CA ALA A 362 -11.04 -17.11 -11.27
C ALA A 362 -10.27 -16.59 -12.50
N ILE A 363 -9.19 -17.30 -12.86
CA ILE A 363 -8.56 -17.19 -14.18
C ILE A 363 -9.35 -18.06 -15.15
N ILE A 364 -9.91 -17.43 -16.18
CA ILE A 364 -10.67 -18.12 -17.23
C ILE A 364 -9.71 -18.61 -18.31
N SER A 365 -9.91 -19.85 -18.74
CA SER A 365 -9.19 -20.49 -19.84
C SER A 365 -10.15 -21.19 -20.79
N VAL A 366 -9.71 -21.39 -22.03
CA VAL A 366 -10.46 -22.10 -23.06
C VAL A 366 -9.56 -23.13 -23.74
N SER A 367 -10.14 -24.28 -24.06
CA SER A 367 -9.58 -25.23 -25.01
C SER A 367 -10.53 -25.39 -26.19
N ALA A 368 -9.99 -25.53 -27.40
CA ALA A 368 -10.77 -25.84 -28.59
C ALA A 368 -10.20 -27.07 -29.30
N ALA A 369 -10.99 -28.13 -29.38
CA ALA A 369 -10.68 -29.34 -30.12
C ALA A 369 -11.40 -29.33 -31.47
N TYR A 370 -10.68 -29.58 -32.55
CA TYR A 370 -11.21 -29.42 -33.91
C TYR A 370 -10.56 -30.40 -34.90
N THR A 371 -11.01 -30.36 -36.15
CA THR A 371 -10.38 -31.02 -37.29
C THR A 371 -10.28 -30.00 -38.40
N ASP A 372 -9.07 -29.80 -38.93
CA ASP A 372 -8.81 -28.86 -40.01
C ASP A 372 -9.39 -29.33 -41.35
N ASN A 373 -9.31 -28.49 -42.39
CA ASN A 373 -9.77 -28.85 -43.73
C ASN A 373 -8.90 -29.91 -44.43
N ASP A 374 -7.66 -30.14 -43.96
CA ASP A 374 -6.73 -31.17 -44.47
C ASP A 374 -6.88 -32.54 -43.73
N SER A 375 -7.81 -32.63 -42.77
CA SER A 375 -8.13 -33.79 -41.90
C SER A 375 -7.12 -34.15 -40.80
N PHE A 376 -6.31 -33.20 -40.34
CA PHE A 376 -5.57 -33.28 -39.07
C PHE A 376 -6.46 -32.88 -37.89
N THR A 377 -6.18 -33.44 -36.71
CA THR A 377 -6.96 -33.21 -35.48
C THR A 377 -6.06 -32.57 -34.43
N ASP A 378 -6.45 -31.41 -33.94
CA ASP A 378 -5.65 -30.62 -33.01
C ASP A 378 -6.47 -30.16 -31.80
N THR A 379 -5.79 -29.69 -30.75
CA THR A 379 -6.41 -29.10 -29.56
C THR A 379 -5.53 -27.98 -29.04
N VAL A 380 -6.03 -26.75 -29.16
CA VAL A 380 -5.35 -25.52 -28.77
C VAL A 380 -5.94 -24.98 -27.46
N THR A 381 -5.14 -24.27 -26.67
CA THR A 381 -5.51 -23.76 -25.34
C THR A 381 -4.98 -22.37 -25.10
N ASP A 382 -5.77 -21.51 -24.46
CA ASP A 382 -5.38 -20.17 -24.03
C ASP A 382 -6.03 -19.82 -22.67
N ALA A 383 -5.49 -18.82 -21.96
CA ALA A 383 -5.95 -18.37 -20.65
C ALA A 383 -5.78 -16.85 -20.49
N LEU A 384 -6.71 -16.22 -19.76
CA LEU A 384 -6.57 -14.83 -19.36
C LEU A 384 -5.31 -14.63 -18.51
N ASP A 385 -4.70 -13.44 -18.63
CA ASP A 385 -3.54 -13.02 -17.85
C ASP A 385 -3.89 -12.61 -16.41
N SER A 386 -5.18 -12.43 -16.12
CA SER A 386 -5.71 -11.86 -14.89
C SER A 386 -7.07 -12.47 -14.53
N VAL A 387 -7.49 -12.26 -13.28
CA VAL A 387 -8.77 -12.75 -12.76
C VAL A 387 -9.96 -11.95 -13.31
N VAL A 388 -11.14 -12.56 -13.30
CA VAL A 388 -12.40 -11.87 -13.59
C VAL A 388 -12.90 -11.11 -12.35
N TYR A 389 -13.29 -9.85 -12.51
CA TYR A 389 -13.86 -9.00 -11.46
C TYR A 389 -15.39 -8.94 -11.57
N THR A 390 -16.12 -8.87 -10.45
CA THR A 390 -17.55 -8.54 -10.47
C THR A 390 -17.76 -7.11 -10.97
N GLN A 391 -16.96 -6.18 -10.44
CA GLN A 391 -16.90 -4.77 -10.84
C GLN A 391 -15.56 -4.16 -10.44
N VAL A 392 -15.23 -2.99 -10.99
CA VAL A 392 -14.00 -2.24 -10.68
C VAL A 392 -14.36 -0.81 -10.25
N VAL A 393 -13.65 -0.29 -9.24
CA VAL A 393 -13.84 1.06 -8.67
C VAL A 393 -12.53 1.85 -8.64
N GLY A 394 -12.64 3.17 -8.81
CA GLY A 394 -11.48 4.06 -8.93
C GLY A 394 -11.35 5.12 -7.83
N ASP A 395 -12.29 5.20 -6.88
CA ASP A 395 -12.25 6.18 -5.80
C ASP A 395 -13.00 5.69 -4.53
N ALA A 396 -12.84 6.43 -3.44
CA ALA A 396 -13.47 6.14 -2.14
C ALA A 396 -15.01 6.08 -2.20
N ALA A 397 -15.67 7.00 -2.91
CA ALA A 397 -17.13 7.07 -2.93
C ALA A 397 -17.77 5.94 -3.76
N THR A 398 -17.09 5.51 -4.83
CA THR A 398 -17.47 4.35 -5.63
C THR A 398 -17.21 3.03 -4.89
N LEU A 399 -16.11 2.93 -4.13
CA LEU A 399 -15.85 1.80 -3.22
C LEU A 399 -16.95 1.66 -2.15
N GLU A 400 -17.26 2.73 -1.41
CA GLU A 400 -18.35 2.71 -0.40
C GLU A 400 -19.70 2.32 -1.00
N SER A 401 -20.00 2.82 -2.20
CA SER A 401 -21.25 2.51 -2.91
C SER A 401 -21.30 1.05 -3.40
N ALA A 402 -20.17 0.51 -3.84
CA ALA A 402 -20.02 -0.85 -4.36
C ALA A 402 -20.35 -1.91 -3.31
N LEU A 403 -19.86 -1.74 -2.07
CA LEU A 403 -20.05 -2.68 -0.96
C LEU A 403 -21.52 -2.96 -0.62
N VAL A 404 -22.43 -2.05 -0.93
CA VAL A 404 -23.87 -2.17 -0.63
C VAL A 404 -24.58 -3.19 -1.55
N THR A 405 -23.98 -3.55 -2.69
CA THR A 405 -24.62 -4.38 -3.73
C THR A 405 -23.99 -5.75 -3.96
N LEU A 406 -22.80 -6.00 -3.42
CA LEU A 406 -22.06 -7.25 -3.62
C LEU A 406 -22.59 -8.37 -2.71
N ALA A 407 -22.36 -9.62 -3.13
CA ALA A 407 -22.79 -10.84 -2.45
C ALA A 407 -21.64 -11.87 -2.37
N ASP A 408 -21.85 -12.95 -1.61
CA ASP A 408 -20.83 -13.99 -1.39
C ASP A 408 -20.25 -14.52 -2.72
N GLY A 409 -18.91 -14.52 -2.83
CA GLY A 409 -18.16 -14.91 -4.02
C GLY A 409 -17.89 -13.78 -5.02
N ASP A 410 -18.35 -12.55 -4.79
CA ASP A 410 -18.01 -11.40 -5.62
C ASP A 410 -16.58 -10.89 -5.38
N VAL A 411 -15.94 -10.39 -6.44
CA VAL A 411 -14.60 -9.77 -6.39
C VAL A 411 -14.66 -8.32 -6.85
N LEU A 412 -14.26 -7.39 -5.97
CA LEU A 412 -14.21 -5.96 -6.22
C LEU A 412 -12.78 -5.54 -6.55
N GLY A 413 -12.54 -5.13 -7.80
CA GLY A 413 -11.25 -4.59 -8.24
C GLY A 413 -11.08 -3.12 -7.87
N LEU A 414 -9.92 -2.75 -7.32
CA LEU A 414 -9.53 -1.37 -7.00
C LEU A 414 -8.37 -0.93 -7.91
N ASN A 415 -8.57 0.18 -8.64
CA ASN A 415 -7.51 0.81 -9.44
C ASN A 415 -6.56 1.65 -8.56
N THR A 416 -5.43 2.09 -9.12
CA THR A 416 -4.47 2.95 -8.43
C THR A 416 -5.11 4.30 -8.06
N ASN A 417 -5.40 4.48 -6.78
CA ASN A 417 -5.76 5.77 -6.18
C ASN A 417 -5.41 5.75 -4.68
N THR A 418 -5.48 6.93 -4.04
CA THR A 418 -5.43 7.06 -2.58
C THR A 418 -6.86 7.09 -2.02
N TYR A 419 -7.23 6.01 -1.35
CA TYR A 419 -8.50 5.81 -0.67
C TYR A 419 -8.37 6.32 0.77
N THR A 420 -8.99 7.46 1.07
CA THR A 420 -8.87 8.16 2.36
C THR A 420 -10.17 8.88 2.73
N GLY A 421 -10.37 9.16 4.01
CA GLY A 421 -11.56 9.87 4.52
C GLY A 421 -12.87 9.10 4.36
N MET A 422 -12.80 7.77 4.30
CA MET A 422 -13.95 6.87 4.15
C MET A 422 -14.67 6.63 5.48
N ALA A 423 -15.94 6.24 5.38
CA ALA A 423 -16.63 5.55 6.46
C ALA A 423 -16.03 4.14 6.70
N ALA A 424 -16.46 3.48 7.77
CA ALA A 424 -16.14 2.07 7.98
C ALA A 424 -16.62 1.22 6.80
N LEU A 425 -15.73 0.39 6.25
CA LEU A 425 -16.04 -0.56 5.19
C LEU A 425 -16.55 -1.85 5.82
N GLU A 426 -17.86 -2.03 5.75
CA GLU A 426 -18.60 -3.11 6.41
C GLU A 426 -18.81 -4.29 5.44
N LEU A 427 -17.91 -5.27 5.46
CA LEU A 427 -18.02 -6.48 4.66
C LEU A 427 -19.01 -7.43 5.35
N THR A 428 -20.23 -7.51 4.82
CA THR A 428 -21.32 -8.35 5.38
C THR A 428 -21.53 -9.67 4.63
N SER A 429 -20.83 -9.83 3.50
CA SER A 429 -20.80 -11.02 2.63
C SER A 429 -19.36 -11.41 2.35
N GLY A 430 -19.14 -12.68 1.99
CA GLY A 430 -17.83 -13.24 1.65
C GLY A 430 -17.30 -12.72 0.31
N ILE A 431 -16.81 -11.49 0.27
CA ILE A 431 -16.30 -10.81 -0.93
C ILE A 431 -14.78 -10.63 -0.87
N GLU A 432 -14.12 -10.56 -2.04
CA GLU A 432 -12.72 -10.14 -2.13
C GLU A 432 -12.63 -8.64 -2.47
N LEU A 433 -11.84 -7.89 -1.69
CA LEU A 433 -11.29 -6.59 -2.07
C LEU A 433 -9.90 -6.82 -2.67
N ARG A 434 -9.74 -6.56 -3.97
CA ARG A 434 -8.52 -6.90 -4.71
C ARG A 434 -7.96 -5.69 -5.43
N ALA A 435 -6.63 -5.55 -5.48
CA ALA A 435 -6.01 -4.71 -6.51
C ALA A 435 -6.37 -5.23 -7.91
N VAL A 436 -6.58 -4.30 -8.86
CA VAL A 436 -6.57 -4.67 -10.27
C VAL A 436 -5.13 -5.04 -10.67
N GLU A 437 -4.97 -6.03 -11.57
CA GLU A 437 -3.65 -6.53 -11.95
C GLU A 437 -2.75 -5.39 -12.49
N GLY A 438 -1.55 -5.25 -11.92
CA GLY A 438 -0.62 -4.14 -12.21
C GLY A 438 -0.91 -2.79 -11.53
N GLU A 439 -2.04 -2.65 -10.82
CA GLU A 439 -2.44 -1.42 -10.12
C GLU A 439 -2.02 -1.45 -8.63
N THR A 440 -1.84 -0.28 -8.00
CA THR A 440 -1.39 -0.14 -6.59
C THR A 440 -2.32 0.74 -5.73
N PRO A 441 -3.56 0.30 -5.47
CA PRO A 441 -4.49 1.01 -4.58
C PRO A 441 -3.91 1.19 -3.18
N THR A 442 -3.99 2.41 -2.65
CA THR A 442 -3.40 2.79 -1.36
C THR A 442 -4.48 3.34 -0.41
N PHE A 443 -4.64 2.71 0.74
CA PHE A 443 -5.47 3.15 1.86
C PHE A 443 -4.63 4.01 2.81
N SER A 444 -5.13 5.18 3.21
CA SER A 444 -4.33 6.10 4.02
C SER A 444 -5.13 7.02 4.94
N GLY A 445 -4.55 7.33 6.09
CA GLY A 445 -5.21 8.04 7.19
C GLY A 445 -6.08 7.11 8.03
N ASP A 446 -7.13 7.67 8.62
CA ASP A 446 -8.12 6.95 9.42
C ASP A 446 -9.02 6.06 8.54
N PHE A 447 -9.10 4.76 8.82
CA PHE A 447 -10.05 3.83 8.19
C PHE A 447 -10.50 2.70 9.14
N CYS A 448 -11.43 1.88 8.68
CA CYS A 448 -11.84 0.65 9.36
C CYS A 448 -12.34 -0.33 8.29
N ILE A 449 -11.75 -1.53 8.23
CA ILE A 449 -12.30 -2.65 7.47
C ILE A 449 -12.87 -3.64 8.49
N HIS A 450 -14.20 -3.71 8.57
CA HIS A 450 -14.90 -4.66 9.41
C HIS A 450 -15.40 -5.83 8.55
N VAL A 451 -14.97 -7.04 8.87
CA VAL A 451 -15.51 -8.27 8.29
C VAL A 451 -16.48 -8.87 9.28
N ALA A 452 -17.77 -8.76 9.00
CA ALA A 452 -18.81 -9.24 9.91
C ALA A 452 -18.82 -10.77 9.99
N SER A 453 -19.36 -11.31 11.07
CA SER A 453 -19.50 -12.78 11.29
C SER A 453 -20.40 -13.52 10.28
N SER A 454 -21.03 -12.82 9.34
CA SER A 454 -21.73 -13.43 8.19
C SER A 454 -20.86 -13.54 6.92
N ALA A 455 -19.71 -12.88 6.87
CA ALA A 455 -18.84 -12.78 5.72
C ALA A 455 -17.79 -13.92 5.67
N ASP A 456 -18.28 -15.16 5.63
CA ASP A 456 -17.46 -16.37 5.49
C ASP A 456 -16.68 -16.34 4.15
N GLY A 457 -15.36 -16.48 4.22
CA GLY A 457 -14.48 -16.45 3.04
C GLY A 457 -14.23 -15.07 2.44
N ALA A 458 -14.50 -13.98 3.17
CA ALA A 458 -14.11 -12.64 2.73
C ALA A 458 -12.58 -12.51 2.62
N ALA A 459 -12.11 -11.68 1.68
CA ALA A 459 -10.69 -11.56 1.37
C ALA A 459 -10.25 -10.11 1.13
N VAL A 460 -9.00 -9.82 1.42
CA VAL A 460 -8.32 -8.54 1.12
C VAL A 460 -6.95 -8.86 0.53
N THR A 461 -6.74 -8.46 -0.73
CA THR A 461 -5.65 -8.95 -1.56
C THR A 461 -4.94 -7.83 -2.32
N GLY A 462 -3.61 -7.74 -2.19
CA GLY A 462 -2.79 -6.85 -3.03
C GLY A 462 -2.87 -5.35 -2.69
N LEU A 463 -3.48 -4.97 -1.56
CA LEU A 463 -3.68 -3.56 -1.20
C LEU A 463 -2.48 -2.99 -0.43
N THR A 464 -2.26 -1.68 -0.54
CA THR A 464 -1.28 -0.95 0.28
C THR A 464 -1.99 -0.14 1.36
N PHE A 465 -1.47 -0.13 2.59
CA PHE A 465 -1.95 0.64 3.73
C PHE A 465 -0.79 1.46 4.32
N THR A 466 -0.93 2.79 4.41
CA THR A 466 0.13 3.68 4.94
C THR A 466 -0.43 4.92 5.64
N ASP A 467 0.29 5.48 6.62
CA ASP A 467 -0.19 6.58 7.48
C ASP A 467 -1.44 6.12 8.26
N ILE A 468 -1.31 4.96 8.91
CA ILE A 468 -2.42 4.17 9.45
C ILE A 468 -2.81 4.60 10.88
N ASP A 469 -4.12 4.69 11.15
CA ASP A 469 -4.71 4.87 12.49
C ASP A 469 -6.19 4.44 12.51
N THR A 470 -6.69 3.97 13.66
CA THR A 470 -8.06 3.48 13.81
C THR A 470 -9.09 4.59 13.63
N LEU A 471 -10.07 4.39 12.72
CA LEU A 471 -11.19 5.32 12.52
C LEU A 471 -12.05 5.44 13.78
N SER A 472 -11.96 6.59 14.45
CA SER A 472 -12.73 6.88 15.67
C SER A 472 -14.24 6.80 15.46
N GLY A 473 -14.95 6.14 16.38
CA GLY A 473 -16.40 5.91 16.35
C GLY A 473 -16.85 4.79 15.41
N SER A 474 -15.93 4.02 14.83
CA SER A 474 -16.22 2.90 13.93
C SER A 474 -16.49 1.58 14.67
N THR A 475 -16.86 0.54 13.91
CA THR A 475 -16.96 -0.83 14.45
C THR A 475 -15.59 -1.34 14.92
N CYS A 476 -14.51 -1.03 14.18
CA CYS A 476 -13.15 -1.48 14.51
C CYS A 476 -12.57 -0.79 15.76
N ASP A 477 -12.96 0.47 16.03
CA ASP A 477 -12.70 1.19 17.29
C ASP A 477 -13.29 0.41 18.48
N SER A 478 -14.61 0.17 18.45
CA SER A 478 -15.27 -0.67 19.47
C SER A 478 -14.87 -2.16 19.45
N GLY A 479 -14.09 -2.57 18.45
CA GLY A 479 -13.64 -3.93 18.16
C GLY A 479 -12.21 -4.20 18.65
N GLU A 480 -11.82 -3.59 19.78
CA GLU A 480 -10.46 -3.63 20.32
C GLU A 480 -9.47 -2.78 19.50
N GLU A 481 -9.89 -1.54 19.20
CA GLU A 481 -9.04 -0.45 18.69
C GLU A 481 -8.19 -0.84 17.46
N ALA A 482 -8.83 -1.51 16.50
CA ALA A 482 -8.20 -2.15 15.36
C ALA A 482 -8.36 -1.37 14.04
N MET A 483 -7.48 -1.63 13.06
CA MET A 483 -7.64 -1.14 11.68
C MET A 483 -8.44 -2.11 10.79
N ILE A 484 -8.16 -3.41 10.94
CA ILE A 484 -8.88 -4.51 10.33
C ILE A 484 -9.45 -5.37 11.46
N TYR A 485 -10.77 -5.42 11.57
CA TYR A 485 -11.49 -6.19 12.59
C TYR A 485 -12.32 -7.27 11.90
N SER A 486 -11.98 -8.55 12.10
CA SER A 486 -12.63 -9.66 11.41
C SER A 486 -13.30 -10.63 12.38
N GLU A 487 -14.61 -10.74 12.27
CA GLU A 487 -15.46 -11.74 12.93
C GLU A 487 -15.87 -12.89 12.00
N GLY A 488 -15.58 -12.78 10.70
CA GLY A 488 -15.90 -13.80 9.68
C GLY A 488 -14.96 -15.01 9.73
N ASP A 489 -15.50 -16.19 9.43
CA ASP A 489 -14.72 -17.40 9.22
C ASP A 489 -13.99 -17.36 7.86
N ASN A 490 -12.90 -18.12 7.73
CA ASN A 490 -12.09 -18.29 6.51
C ASN A 490 -11.59 -16.97 5.88
N PHE A 491 -11.43 -15.92 6.69
CA PHE A 491 -10.94 -14.61 6.22
C PHE A 491 -9.52 -14.69 5.64
N VAL A 492 -9.31 -14.19 4.43
CA VAL A 492 -7.99 -14.17 3.77
C VAL A 492 -7.42 -12.75 3.73
N PHE A 493 -6.19 -12.57 4.20
CA PHE A 493 -5.42 -11.34 4.03
C PHE A 493 -4.10 -11.68 3.34
N SER A 494 -3.99 -11.38 2.05
CA SER A 494 -2.87 -11.85 1.24
C SER A 494 -2.21 -10.79 0.36
N GLN A 495 -0.89 -10.89 0.13
CA GLN A 495 -0.16 -10.00 -0.79
C GLN A 495 -0.26 -8.49 -0.47
N ASN A 496 -0.64 -8.10 0.74
CA ASN A 496 -0.80 -6.69 1.12
C ASN A 496 0.49 -6.09 1.68
N THR A 497 0.67 -4.78 1.48
CA THR A 497 1.71 -4.00 2.20
C THR A 497 1.03 -3.13 3.26
N MET A 498 1.46 -3.20 4.52
CA MET A 498 0.87 -2.41 5.61
C MET A 498 1.96 -1.82 6.50
N GLY A 499 1.90 -0.52 6.76
CA GLY A 499 2.91 0.10 7.61
C GLY A 499 2.75 1.59 7.85
N ASN A 500 3.76 2.19 8.47
CA ASN A 500 3.84 3.62 8.82
C ASN A 500 2.63 4.11 9.63
N GLU A 501 2.67 3.94 10.95
CA GLU A 501 1.66 4.48 11.86
C GLU A 501 1.63 6.02 11.82
N GLN A 502 0.44 6.63 11.96
CA GLN A 502 0.35 8.08 12.09
C GLN A 502 1.18 8.58 13.29
N THR A 503 1.83 9.74 13.13
CA THR A 503 2.69 10.32 14.19
C THR A 503 1.97 10.68 15.50
N THR A 504 0.64 10.61 15.52
CA THR A 504 -0.20 10.70 16.72
C THR A 504 -1.43 9.85 16.47
N LEU A 505 -1.58 8.77 17.24
CA LEU A 505 -2.75 7.88 17.16
C LEU A 505 -3.96 8.53 17.85
N ASN A 506 -5.16 8.17 17.40
CA ASN A 506 -6.45 8.58 17.95
C ASN A 506 -6.63 8.08 19.40
N TYR A 507 -6.09 6.90 19.70
CA TYR A 507 -6.17 6.22 20.99
C TYR A 507 -4.76 5.87 21.53
N PRO A 508 -3.93 6.87 21.89
CA PRO A 508 -2.51 6.65 22.20
C PRO A 508 -2.25 6.05 23.59
N ASP A 509 -3.27 6.03 24.45
CA ASP A 509 -3.23 5.42 25.78
C ASP A 509 -3.81 3.98 25.81
N ASP A 510 -4.36 3.51 24.68
CA ASP A 510 -5.01 2.19 24.54
C ASP A 510 -4.17 1.23 23.65
N ALA A 511 -4.58 -0.04 23.56
CA ALA A 511 -3.83 -1.07 22.85
C ALA A 511 -4.13 -1.05 21.34
N PHE A 512 -3.32 -0.33 20.56
CA PHE A 512 -3.51 -0.21 19.12
C PHE A 512 -3.13 -1.50 18.36
N HIS A 513 -4.10 -2.07 17.66
CA HIS A 513 -3.95 -3.27 16.85
C HIS A 513 -4.04 -2.96 15.35
N TRP A 514 -3.15 -3.51 14.51
CA TRP A 514 -3.34 -3.38 13.06
C TRP A 514 -4.42 -4.36 12.57
N MET A 515 -4.42 -5.59 13.09
CA MET A 515 -5.45 -6.58 12.78
C MET A 515 -5.90 -7.37 14.01
N VAL A 516 -7.22 -7.55 14.13
CA VAL A 516 -7.86 -8.44 15.10
C VAL A 516 -8.74 -9.44 14.35
N VAL A 517 -8.53 -10.73 14.56
CA VAL A 517 -9.28 -11.83 13.93
C VAL A 517 -9.96 -12.68 15.01
N LYS A 518 -11.24 -13.00 14.82
CA LYS A 518 -12.12 -13.64 15.83
C LYS A 518 -12.95 -14.81 15.32
N GLY A 519 -13.17 -14.91 14.01
CA GLY A 519 -13.70 -16.12 13.36
C GLY A 519 -12.66 -17.25 13.38
N SER A 520 -12.86 -18.32 12.62
CA SER A 520 -11.94 -19.46 12.51
C SER A 520 -11.38 -19.62 11.09
N GLY A 521 -10.27 -20.34 10.91
CA GLY A 521 -9.75 -20.72 9.59
C GLY A 521 -9.12 -19.59 8.76
N ALA A 522 -8.96 -18.39 9.32
CA ALA A 522 -8.35 -17.27 8.60
C ALA A 522 -6.89 -17.53 8.18
N LEU A 523 -6.53 -17.04 6.99
CA LEU A 523 -5.21 -17.17 6.36
C LEU A 523 -4.59 -15.79 6.14
N ILE A 524 -3.46 -15.53 6.78
CA ILE A 524 -2.70 -14.28 6.66
C ILE A 524 -1.36 -14.61 6.03
N GLU A 525 -1.21 -14.37 4.71
CA GLU A 525 0.00 -14.77 3.99
C GLU A 525 0.61 -13.78 3.00
N ARG A 526 1.93 -13.86 2.84
CA ARG A 526 2.67 -13.09 1.81
C ARG A 526 2.46 -11.58 1.91
N ASN A 527 2.20 -11.08 3.12
CA ASN A 527 2.07 -9.66 3.38
C ASN A 527 3.42 -9.07 3.85
N THR A 528 3.61 -7.78 3.63
CA THR A 528 4.76 -7.01 4.11
C THR A 528 4.29 -6.01 5.17
N PHE A 529 4.77 -6.16 6.41
CA PHE A 529 4.44 -5.33 7.56
C PHE A 529 5.67 -4.52 8.02
N SER A 530 5.59 -3.20 8.10
CA SER A 530 6.76 -2.37 8.48
C SER A 530 6.46 -1.01 9.12
N GLY A 531 7.42 -0.41 9.81
CA GLY A 531 7.29 0.94 10.37
C GLY A 531 6.36 1.07 11.60
N ARG A 532 6.12 -0.03 12.34
CA ARG A 532 5.45 0.03 13.65
C ARG A 532 6.35 0.72 14.66
N SER A 533 6.05 1.98 14.97
CA SER A 533 7.02 2.91 15.59
C SER A 533 6.42 3.90 16.58
N VAL A 534 5.09 3.98 16.68
CA VAL A 534 4.36 4.95 17.51
C VAL A 534 3.58 4.25 18.63
N ALA A 535 2.98 3.08 18.35
CA ALA A 535 2.16 2.34 19.31
C ALA A 535 2.89 2.08 20.65
N ALA A 536 2.19 2.29 21.77
CA ALA A 536 2.70 1.98 23.11
C ALA A 536 2.31 0.55 23.56
N GLU A 537 1.12 0.08 23.17
CA GLU A 537 0.60 -1.26 23.44
C GLU A 537 -0.09 -1.84 22.20
N GLY A 538 -0.47 -3.12 22.26
CA GLY A 538 -1.16 -3.83 21.17
C GLY A 538 -0.21 -4.57 20.23
N SER A 539 -0.76 -5.17 19.16
CA SER A 539 -0.04 -6.07 18.25
C SER A 539 -0.29 -5.77 16.77
N ILE A 540 0.62 -6.20 15.89
CA ILE A 540 0.37 -6.16 14.44
C ILE A 540 -0.77 -7.12 14.10
N ILE A 541 -0.72 -8.38 14.59
CA ILE A 541 -1.83 -9.33 14.47
C ILE A 541 -2.25 -9.80 15.86
N LYS A 542 -3.57 -9.85 16.09
CA LYS A 542 -4.21 -10.48 17.25
C LYS A 542 -5.19 -11.53 16.75
N LEU A 543 -5.01 -12.76 17.20
CA LEU A 543 -5.99 -13.83 17.04
C LEU A 543 -6.73 -13.97 18.37
N ALA A 544 -8.05 -13.87 18.38
CA ALA A 544 -8.82 -14.01 19.61
C ALA A 544 -9.05 -15.49 19.96
N SER A 545 -9.16 -15.78 21.25
CA SER A 545 -9.45 -17.14 21.73
C SER A 545 -10.86 -17.67 21.39
N SER A 546 -11.67 -16.91 20.63
CA SER A 546 -12.94 -17.38 20.06
C SER A 546 -12.78 -18.16 18.75
N GLY A 547 -11.64 -18.00 18.07
CA GLY A 547 -11.32 -18.64 16.80
C GLY A 547 -10.45 -19.88 16.95
N ALA A 548 -10.39 -20.68 15.89
CA ALA A 548 -9.51 -21.84 15.75
C ALA A 548 -8.88 -21.91 14.34
N ASP A 549 -7.84 -22.74 14.20
CA ASP A 549 -7.25 -23.20 12.94
C ASP A 549 -6.74 -22.08 11.99
N HIS A 550 -6.33 -20.93 12.55
CA HIS A 550 -5.70 -19.83 11.82
C HIS A 550 -4.29 -20.16 11.33
N VAL A 551 -3.89 -19.58 10.18
CA VAL A 551 -2.55 -19.71 9.62
C VAL A 551 -1.95 -18.33 9.32
N ILE A 552 -0.74 -18.07 9.84
CA ILE A 552 0.09 -16.89 9.53
C ILE A 552 1.37 -17.40 8.85
N GLN A 553 1.50 -17.20 7.54
CA GLN A 553 2.60 -17.80 6.78
C GLN A 553 3.24 -16.91 5.72
N TYR A 554 4.52 -17.13 5.41
CA TYR A 554 5.22 -16.44 4.33
C TYR A 554 5.17 -14.91 4.38
N ASN A 555 4.96 -14.30 5.54
CA ASN A 555 4.93 -12.85 5.70
C ASN A 555 6.33 -12.29 5.99
N LEU A 556 6.56 -11.05 5.57
CA LEU A 556 7.72 -10.24 5.92
C LEU A 556 7.31 -9.21 6.98
N PHE A 557 7.85 -9.32 8.19
CA PHE A 557 7.77 -8.27 9.21
C PHE A 557 9.15 -7.61 9.29
N SER A 558 9.25 -6.33 8.95
CA SER A 558 10.55 -5.65 8.87
C SER A 558 10.54 -4.23 9.43
N GLU A 559 11.74 -3.70 9.70
CA GLU A 559 12.02 -2.27 9.92
C GLU A 559 10.97 -1.57 10.80
N SER A 560 10.76 -2.10 12.00
CA SER A 560 9.76 -1.59 12.96
C SER A 560 10.43 -1.19 14.27
N PRO A 561 11.24 -0.10 14.28
CA PRO A 561 11.85 0.44 15.48
C PRO A 561 10.81 1.21 16.30
N ASN A 562 10.67 0.89 17.59
CA ASN A 562 9.70 1.51 18.49
C ASN A 562 10.37 1.85 19.82
N SER A 563 10.14 3.06 20.35
CA SER A 563 10.76 3.50 21.61
C SER A 563 10.13 2.92 22.88
N ASN A 564 8.94 2.32 22.78
CA ASN A 564 8.14 1.82 23.90
C ASN A 564 8.46 0.34 24.22
N PHE A 565 9.69 -0.12 23.96
CA PHE A 565 10.14 -1.49 24.18
C PHE A 565 10.22 -1.88 25.67
N ASP A 566 10.08 -0.93 26.58
CA ASP A 566 9.88 -1.18 28.01
C ASP A 566 8.44 -1.65 28.33
N ASN A 567 7.47 -1.40 27.44
CA ASN A 567 6.11 -1.89 27.60
C ASN A 567 5.96 -3.34 27.11
N SER A 568 5.66 -4.25 28.04
CA SER A 568 5.47 -5.68 27.75
C SER A 568 4.19 -6.00 26.95
N SER A 569 3.29 -5.04 26.76
CA SER A 569 2.08 -5.16 25.91
C SER A 569 2.29 -4.73 24.47
N LEU A 570 3.48 -4.23 24.10
CA LEU A 570 3.87 -4.00 22.70
C LEU A 570 4.33 -5.34 22.09
N LEU A 571 3.58 -5.87 21.12
CA LEU A 571 3.77 -7.22 20.56
C LEU A 571 3.86 -7.22 19.03
N LEU A 572 4.46 -8.26 18.44
CA LEU A 572 4.28 -8.56 17.01
C LEU A 572 2.96 -9.33 16.83
N LEU A 573 2.87 -10.49 17.48
CA LEU A 573 1.71 -11.38 17.43
C LEU A 573 1.13 -11.59 18.83
N ASN A 574 -0.20 -11.63 18.92
CA ASN A 574 -0.93 -12.09 20.11
C ASN A 574 -1.85 -13.25 19.70
N LEU A 575 -1.44 -14.48 20.02
CA LEU A 575 -2.07 -15.73 19.60
C LEU A 575 -2.99 -16.24 20.73
N GLY A 576 -4.26 -15.87 20.68
CA GLY A 576 -5.19 -15.96 21.80
C GLY A 576 -5.23 -14.64 22.59
N SER A 577 -6.34 -14.41 23.29
CA SER A 577 -6.62 -13.16 24.01
C SER A 577 -7.17 -13.35 25.43
N THR A 578 -7.37 -14.60 25.88
CA THR A 578 -7.95 -14.92 27.19
C THR A 578 -6.93 -15.50 28.17
N THR A 579 -7.12 -15.20 29.45
CA THR A 579 -6.50 -15.92 30.58
C THR A 579 -7.50 -16.88 31.26
N GLY A 580 -8.74 -16.95 30.74
CA GLY A 580 -9.81 -17.80 31.22
C GLY A 580 -9.68 -19.25 30.76
N ASP A 581 -10.58 -20.12 31.24
CA ASP A 581 -10.60 -21.58 30.99
C ASP A 581 -10.45 -21.91 29.49
N ASP A 582 -11.04 -21.09 28.62
CA ASP A 582 -11.04 -21.23 27.16
C ASP A 582 -9.62 -21.20 26.52
N SER A 583 -8.55 -20.76 27.20
CA SER A 583 -7.18 -20.89 26.66
C SER A 583 -6.63 -22.33 26.75
N ALA A 584 -7.30 -23.21 27.51
CA ALA A 584 -7.03 -24.65 27.51
C ALA A 584 -7.65 -25.38 26.29
N ASP A 585 -8.54 -24.72 25.54
CA ASP A 585 -9.09 -25.29 24.30
C ASP A 585 -8.04 -25.29 23.18
N MET A 586 -8.06 -26.34 22.37
CA MET A 586 -7.04 -26.62 21.35
C MET A 586 -7.35 -25.85 20.07
N ALA A 587 -6.89 -24.59 19.98
CA ALA A 587 -7.19 -23.71 18.85
C ALA A 587 -6.29 -23.92 17.63
N ASN A 588 -5.21 -24.69 17.74
CA ASN A 588 -4.32 -25.12 16.63
C ASN A 588 -3.78 -23.99 15.72
N PHE A 589 -3.63 -22.77 16.22
CA PHE A 589 -3.07 -21.67 15.43
C PHE A 589 -1.66 -22.00 14.92
N THR A 590 -1.41 -21.75 13.63
CA THR A 590 -0.13 -22.03 12.97
C THR A 590 0.55 -20.73 12.57
N VAL A 591 1.82 -20.57 12.96
CA VAL A 591 2.69 -19.46 12.54
C VAL A 591 3.93 -20.07 11.91
N GLN A 592 4.03 -20.04 10.58
CA GLN A 592 5.06 -20.78 9.86
C GLN A 592 5.77 -19.99 8.76
N TYR A 593 7.07 -20.22 8.61
CA TYR A 593 7.86 -19.71 7.48
C TYR A 593 7.75 -18.18 7.25
N ASN A 594 7.70 -17.39 8.32
CA ASN A 594 7.74 -15.92 8.25
C ASN A 594 9.18 -15.41 8.48
N LEU A 595 9.54 -14.28 7.86
CA LEU A 595 10.74 -13.51 8.21
C LEU A 595 10.34 -12.34 9.11
N ILE A 596 11.04 -12.21 10.24
CA ILE A 596 10.90 -11.14 11.20
C ILE A 596 12.28 -10.50 11.37
N ASP A 597 12.51 -9.32 10.79
CA ASP A 597 13.82 -8.66 10.78
C ASP A 597 13.74 -7.24 11.36
N ASN A 598 14.58 -6.94 12.35
CA ASN A 598 14.67 -5.60 12.97
C ASN A 598 13.32 -5.07 13.53
N VAL A 599 12.55 -5.96 14.17
CA VAL A 599 11.25 -5.64 14.78
C VAL A 599 11.39 -5.42 16.30
N THR A 600 11.03 -4.23 16.77
CA THR A 600 11.12 -3.86 18.19
C THR A 600 9.78 -4.03 18.91
N THR A 601 9.77 -4.83 19.98
CA THR A 601 8.62 -5.10 20.85
C THR A 601 9.06 -5.10 22.33
N GLY A 602 8.14 -5.39 23.26
CA GLY A 602 8.43 -5.54 24.69
C GLY A 602 9.22 -6.82 25.04
N ARG A 603 9.08 -7.32 26.28
CA ARG A 603 9.66 -8.63 26.71
C ARG A 603 9.22 -9.82 25.84
N ARG A 604 8.12 -9.65 25.10
CA ARG A 604 7.50 -10.62 24.20
C ARG A 604 7.64 -10.11 22.77
N LEU A 605 7.91 -11.01 21.84
CA LEU A 605 7.70 -10.80 20.42
C LEU A 605 6.35 -11.39 20.02
N MET A 606 6.19 -12.68 20.30
CA MET A 606 4.93 -13.41 20.14
C MET A 606 4.40 -13.76 21.53
N ARG A 607 3.14 -13.43 21.81
CA ARG A 607 2.45 -13.82 23.05
C ARG A 607 1.46 -14.94 22.72
N VAL A 608 1.52 -16.04 23.45
CA VAL A 608 0.64 -17.20 23.22
C VAL A 608 -0.23 -17.44 24.46
N GLN A 609 -1.54 -17.39 24.23
CA GLN A 609 -2.62 -17.53 25.21
C GLN A 609 -3.69 -18.52 24.70
N THR A 610 -3.23 -19.70 24.28
CA THR A 610 -4.05 -20.77 23.70
C THR A 610 -3.31 -22.11 23.79
N SER A 611 -3.98 -23.19 23.41
CA SER A 611 -3.41 -24.55 23.37
C SER A 611 -3.30 -25.11 21.95
N GLY A 612 -2.28 -25.94 21.73
CA GLY A 612 -2.04 -26.64 20.47
C GLY A 612 -1.48 -25.79 19.32
N ALA A 613 -1.12 -24.53 19.57
CA ALA A 613 -0.50 -23.68 18.55
C ALA A 613 0.86 -24.25 18.08
N THR A 614 1.16 -24.11 16.80
CA THR A 614 2.41 -24.54 16.16
C THR A 614 3.14 -23.33 15.60
N ILE A 615 4.36 -23.07 16.09
CA ILE A 615 5.22 -21.98 15.64
C ILE A 615 6.47 -22.60 15.02
N LYS A 616 6.53 -22.72 13.69
CA LYS A 616 7.58 -23.49 13.01
C LYS A 616 8.31 -22.78 11.86
N GLY A 617 9.61 -23.06 11.71
CA GLY A 617 10.37 -22.65 10.51
C GLY A 617 10.48 -21.13 10.29
N ASN A 618 10.21 -20.30 11.29
CA ASN A 618 10.30 -18.84 11.16
C ASN A 618 11.76 -18.40 11.32
N THR A 619 12.16 -17.37 10.57
CA THR A 619 13.46 -16.71 10.73
C THR A 619 13.26 -15.38 11.46
N ILE A 620 13.91 -15.21 12.61
CA ILE A 620 13.77 -14.06 13.51
C ILE A 620 15.14 -13.44 13.73
N VAL A 621 15.35 -12.23 13.20
CA VAL A 621 16.63 -11.53 13.19
C VAL A 621 16.49 -10.18 13.89
N ASN A 622 17.36 -9.91 14.85
CA ASN A 622 17.44 -8.63 15.57
C ASN A 622 16.13 -8.15 16.23
N ALA A 623 15.18 -9.04 16.48
CA ALA A 623 14.00 -8.71 17.25
C ALA A 623 14.32 -8.37 18.72
N SER A 624 13.44 -7.61 19.35
CA SER A 624 13.33 -7.55 20.82
C SER A 624 12.26 -8.55 21.30
N GLY A 625 12.30 -8.94 22.57
CA GLY A 625 11.45 -10.00 23.10
C GLY A 625 11.74 -11.39 22.54
N GLY A 626 10.88 -12.36 22.84
CA GLY A 626 10.92 -13.71 22.27
C GLY A 626 9.54 -14.36 22.15
N ILE A 627 9.50 -15.64 21.78
CA ILE A 627 8.27 -16.44 21.68
C ILE A 627 7.84 -16.82 23.11
N SER A 628 6.69 -16.34 23.58
CA SER A 628 6.28 -16.47 24.99
C SER A 628 4.99 -17.27 25.16
N LEU A 629 5.12 -18.48 25.73
CA LEU A 629 4.03 -19.40 26.04
C LEU A 629 3.51 -19.11 27.46
N GLU A 630 2.44 -18.30 27.55
CA GLU A 630 1.95 -17.76 28.83
C GLU A 630 0.68 -18.45 29.36
N ASP A 631 -0.35 -18.60 28.54
CA ASP A 631 -1.61 -19.25 28.94
C ASP A 631 -1.97 -20.38 27.96
N GLY A 632 -2.42 -21.52 28.49
CA GLY A 632 -2.70 -22.73 27.69
C GLY A 632 -1.56 -23.76 27.70
N GLY A 633 -1.75 -24.88 27.02
CA GLY A 633 -0.87 -26.05 27.06
C GLY A 633 -0.55 -26.62 25.68
N PHE A 634 0.33 -27.63 25.61
CA PHE A 634 0.53 -28.48 24.42
C PHE A 634 0.98 -27.79 23.10
N ASN A 635 1.26 -26.49 23.13
CA ASN A 635 1.87 -25.75 22.02
C ASN A 635 3.25 -26.34 21.59
N THR A 636 3.58 -26.22 20.31
CA THR A 636 4.85 -26.66 19.72
C THR A 636 5.60 -25.47 19.11
N VAL A 637 6.90 -25.37 19.40
CA VAL A 637 7.83 -24.40 18.80
C VAL A 637 8.98 -25.18 18.17
N SER A 638 9.05 -25.24 16.84
CA SER A 638 10.06 -26.06 16.15
C SER A 638 10.77 -25.40 14.98
N ASP A 639 11.98 -25.83 14.68
CA ASP A 639 12.68 -25.49 13.42
C ASP A 639 12.89 -23.96 13.19
N ASN A 640 12.71 -23.12 14.21
CA ASN A 640 12.87 -21.67 14.07
C ASN A 640 14.34 -21.28 14.17
N ILE A 641 14.74 -20.28 13.38
CA ILE A 641 16.04 -19.62 13.48
C ILE A 641 15.85 -18.28 14.19
N ILE A 642 16.52 -18.07 15.33
CA ILE A 642 16.43 -16.85 16.14
C ILE A 642 17.84 -16.31 16.36
N ILE A 643 18.17 -15.16 15.75
CA ILE A 643 19.52 -14.59 15.75
C ILE A 643 19.47 -13.12 16.22
N ARG A 644 20.28 -12.79 17.22
CA ARG A 644 20.56 -11.40 17.62
C ARG A 644 22.02 -11.06 17.28
N THR A 645 22.22 -10.04 16.44
CA THR A 645 23.56 -9.57 16.04
C THR A 645 23.94 -8.22 16.64
N SER A 646 22.97 -7.49 17.18
CA SER A 646 23.16 -6.19 17.85
C SER A 646 23.18 -6.30 19.37
N ASP A 647 23.94 -5.41 20.03
CA ASP A 647 23.87 -5.20 21.48
C ASP A 647 22.44 -4.76 21.91
N ILE A 648 22.12 -4.92 23.20
CA ILE A 648 20.88 -4.38 23.78
C ILE A 648 20.96 -2.87 24.01
N VAL A 649 19.85 -2.17 23.75
CA VAL A 649 19.76 -0.71 23.90
C VAL A 649 19.75 -0.29 25.38
N SER A 650 19.09 -1.07 26.23
CA SER A 650 19.05 -0.91 27.70
C SER A 650 18.72 -2.25 28.37
N SER A 651 18.56 -2.27 29.70
CA SER A 651 18.04 -3.43 30.44
C SER A 651 16.60 -3.83 30.10
N ASP A 652 15.86 -2.96 29.41
CA ASP A 652 14.47 -3.19 29.04
C ASP A 652 14.33 -3.69 27.59
N ASP A 653 15.39 -3.58 26.77
CA ASP A 653 15.53 -4.35 25.54
C ASP A 653 15.87 -5.81 25.92
N ARG A 654 14.89 -6.70 25.78
CA ARG A 654 14.94 -8.09 26.29
C ARG A 654 14.84 -9.13 25.15
N PRO A 655 15.78 -9.15 24.18
CA PRO A 655 15.80 -10.18 23.14
C PRO A 655 15.89 -11.56 23.79
N SER A 656 15.08 -12.49 23.31
CA SER A 656 14.95 -13.85 23.86
C SER A 656 14.61 -14.84 22.75
N GLY A 657 14.95 -16.11 22.92
CA GLY A 657 14.46 -17.18 22.06
C GLY A 657 13.03 -17.57 22.43
N VAL A 658 12.90 -18.53 23.36
CA VAL A 658 11.61 -19.06 23.80
C VAL A 658 11.45 -18.93 25.31
N LEU A 659 10.38 -18.28 25.77
CA LEU A 659 9.93 -18.24 27.15
C LEU A 659 8.78 -19.24 27.31
N VAL A 660 8.90 -20.19 28.23
CA VAL A 660 8.00 -21.34 28.33
C VAL A 660 7.59 -21.67 29.76
N THR A 661 6.30 -21.89 29.95
CA THR A 661 5.69 -22.42 31.18
C THR A 661 5.52 -23.93 31.04
N PRO A 662 5.95 -24.83 31.95
CA PRO A 662 5.92 -26.27 31.68
C PRO A 662 4.50 -26.90 31.74
N LEU A 663 3.75 -26.78 30.63
CA LEU A 663 2.36 -27.24 30.47
C LEU A 663 2.20 -28.17 29.24
N GLY A 664 3.06 -29.19 29.14
CA GLY A 664 2.99 -30.18 28.05
C GLY A 664 3.50 -29.70 26.69
N HIS A 665 4.22 -28.56 26.62
CA HIS A 665 4.74 -28.02 25.36
C HIS A 665 5.92 -28.81 24.79
N THR A 666 6.18 -28.65 23.49
CA THR A 666 7.34 -29.21 22.78
C THR A 666 8.17 -28.10 22.14
N ILE A 667 9.44 -27.99 22.53
CA ILE A 667 10.42 -27.06 21.97
C ILE A 667 11.52 -27.89 21.28
N THR A 668 11.57 -27.93 19.95
CA THR A 668 12.49 -28.85 19.25
C THR A 668 13.14 -28.31 17.99
N ASN A 669 14.40 -28.70 17.71
CA ASN A 669 15.12 -28.34 16.48
C ASN A 669 15.31 -26.82 16.22
N ASN A 670 15.08 -25.95 17.22
CA ASN A 670 15.28 -24.51 17.05
C ASN A 670 16.78 -24.15 17.11
N TYR A 671 17.21 -23.18 16.31
CA TYR A 671 18.55 -22.58 16.34
C TYR A 671 18.47 -21.17 16.92
N ILE A 672 19.14 -20.92 18.04
CA ILE A 672 19.05 -19.67 18.80
C ILE A 672 20.47 -19.14 19.03
N ALA A 673 20.79 -17.94 18.57
CA ALA A 673 22.16 -17.42 18.59
C ALA A 673 22.26 -15.94 18.98
N GLY A 674 23.30 -15.60 19.74
CA GLY A 674 23.67 -14.21 20.06
C GLY A 674 22.79 -13.50 21.10
N ILE A 675 21.91 -14.22 21.81
CA ILE A 675 20.95 -13.59 22.74
C ILE A 675 21.67 -12.81 23.83
N ARG A 676 21.22 -11.57 24.04
CA ARG A 676 22.05 -10.50 24.62
C ARG A 676 21.73 -10.08 26.04
N SER A 677 20.63 -10.56 26.60
CA SER A 677 20.11 -10.04 27.88
C SER A 677 20.69 -10.78 29.08
N GLY A 678 20.79 -10.05 30.20
CA GLY A 678 21.05 -10.59 31.54
C GLY A 678 19.84 -10.47 32.47
N ASN A 679 18.65 -10.23 31.91
CA ASN A 679 17.38 -10.15 32.64
C ASN A 679 16.87 -11.58 32.92
N LYS A 680 16.36 -11.85 34.12
CA LYS A 680 15.93 -13.20 34.53
C LYS A 680 14.78 -13.80 33.68
N GLU A 681 14.10 -13.02 32.86
CA GLU A 681 13.09 -13.50 31.89
C GLU A 681 13.56 -13.47 30.43
N ALA A 682 14.86 -13.35 30.18
CA ALA A 682 15.42 -13.32 28.84
C ALA A 682 16.63 -14.25 28.70
N GLY A 683 16.82 -14.81 27.50
CA GLY A 683 17.80 -15.86 27.27
C GLY A 683 17.46 -16.71 26.04
N GLY A 684 18.21 -17.79 25.81
CA GLY A 684 17.95 -18.71 24.70
C GLY A 684 16.63 -19.47 24.90
N ILE A 685 16.58 -20.35 25.90
CA ILE A 685 15.35 -21.00 26.36
C ILE A 685 15.14 -20.67 27.85
N VAL A 686 14.03 -20.00 28.15
CA VAL A 686 13.69 -19.48 29.48
C VAL A 686 12.49 -20.25 30.02
N PHE A 687 12.72 -21.12 31.00
CA PHE A 687 11.66 -21.73 31.79
C PHE A 687 11.15 -20.68 32.79
N THR A 688 9.92 -20.22 32.63
CA THR A 688 9.31 -19.21 33.51
C THR A 688 8.05 -19.76 34.18
N VAL A 689 7.87 -19.39 35.45
CA VAL A 689 6.67 -19.69 36.23
C VAL A 689 5.83 -18.43 36.48
N ASN A 690 6.24 -17.29 35.92
CA ASN A 690 5.54 -16.01 36.05
C ASN A 690 4.06 -16.08 35.61
N PRO A 691 3.65 -16.80 34.54
CA PRO A 691 2.24 -16.86 34.16
C PRO A 691 1.31 -17.53 35.20
N PHE A 692 1.84 -18.35 36.12
CA PHE A 692 1.07 -18.91 37.24
C PHE A 692 0.80 -17.92 38.38
N SER A 693 1.32 -16.70 38.30
CA SER A 693 1.40 -15.75 39.42
C SER A 693 0.63 -14.44 39.20
N GLN A 694 -0.12 -14.36 38.10
CA GLN A 694 -0.75 -13.14 37.59
C GLN A 694 -2.10 -12.82 38.25
N ALA A 695 -2.68 -13.76 39.01
CA ALA A 695 -3.94 -13.57 39.75
C ALA A 695 -3.71 -13.25 41.25
N ASP A 696 -4.70 -12.63 41.88
CA ASP A 696 -4.61 -12.15 43.26
C ASP A 696 -4.37 -13.30 44.26
N GLY A 697 -3.25 -13.21 45.00
CA GLY A 697 -2.93 -14.10 46.11
C GLY A 697 -2.17 -15.39 45.73
N GLY A 698 -1.64 -15.48 44.50
CA GLY A 698 -0.77 -16.58 44.08
C GLY A 698 -1.54 -17.84 43.65
N VAL A 699 -2.35 -17.71 42.61
CA VAL A 699 -2.98 -18.84 41.89
C VAL A 699 -2.79 -18.68 40.37
N PRO A 700 -2.77 -19.77 39.59
CA PRO A 700 -2.77 -19.70 38.14
C PRO A 700 -3.95 -18.88 37.61
N ASN A 701 -3.75 -18.28 36.43
CA ASN A 701 -4.87 -17.91 35.56
C ASN A 701 -5.74 -19.15 35.29
N SER A 702 -7.05 -18.98 35.11
CA SER A 702 -7.96 -20.13 35.11
C SER A 702 -7.81 -21.03 33.88
N GLY A 703 -7.31 -20.51 32.76
CA GLY A 703 -6.86 -21.32 31.61
C GLY A 703 -5.69 -22.25 31.96
N ASN A 704 -4.64 -21.73 32.60
CA ASN A 704 -3.53 -22.55 33.09
C ASN A 704 -3.99 -23.55 34.17
N GLN A 705 -4.96 -23.18 35.02
CA GLN A 705 -5.57 -24.13 35.96
C GLN A 705 -6.37 -25.23 35.23
N ALA A 706 -7.09 -24.91 34.16
CA ALA A 706 -7.85 -25.87 33.37
C ALA A 706 -6.94 -26.89 32.66
N VAL A 707 -5.76 -26.47 32.19
CA VAL A 707 -4.72 -27.39 31.69
C VAL A 707 -4.19 -28.30 32.80
N LEU A 708 -3.87 -27.75 33.97
CA LEU A 708 -3.37 -28.51 35.14
C LEU A 708 -4.41 -29.51 35.70
N ASP A 709 -5.70 -29.17 35.65
CA ASP A 709 -6.82 -30.04 36.04
C ASP A 709 -7.10 -31.15 34.98
N GLY A 710 -6.50 -31.03 33.79
CA GLY A 710 -6.59 -31.97 32.69
C GLY A 710 -5.76 -33.24 32.88
N SER A 711 -6.27 -34.38 32.37
CA SER A 711 -5.56 -35.67 32.47
C SER A 711 -4.56 -35.89 31.32
N GLY A 712 -3.62 -34.96 31.16
CA GLY A 712 -2.58 -34.98 30.12
C GLY A 712 -1.19 -35.33 30.65
N ASP A 713 -0.22 -35.46 29.74
CA ASP A 713 1.19 -35.44 30.09
C ASP A 713 1.67 -33.98 30.10
N LEU A 714 2.04 -33.48 31.28
CA LEU A 714 2.45 -32.09 31.47
C LEU A 714 3.97 -31.89 31.32
N SER A 715 4.72 -32.95 30.99
CA SER A 715 6.16 -32.86 30.78
C SER A 715 6.50 -31.85 29.68
N LEU A 716 7.52 -31.03 29.91
CA LEU A 716 8.03 -30.11 28.90
C LEU A 716 9.15 -30.80 28.12
N THR A 717 8.91 -31.05 26.83
CA THR A 717 9.89 -31.65 25.92
C THR A 717 10.78 -30.54 25.34
N VAL A 718 12.09 -30.63 25.54
CA VAL A 718 13.08 -29.71 24.98
C VAL A 718 14.19 -30.52 24.31
N THR A 719 14.12 -30.70 23.00
CA THR A 719 15.00 -31.67 22.31
C THR A 719 15.63 -31.16 21.02
N ASN A 720 16.88 -31.53 20.75
CA ASN A 720 17.61 -31.15 19.52
C ASN A 720 17.68 -29.63 19.29
N ASN A 721 17.63 -28.77 20.30
CA ASN A 721 17.79 -27.32 20.10
C ASN A 721 19.26 -26.93 20.15
N THR A 722 19.65 -25.95 19.34
CA THR A 722 21.00 -25.38 19.30
C THR A 722 20.97 -23.97 19.88
N VAL A 723 21.72 -23.72 20.95
CA VAL A 723 21.85 -22.38 21.58
C VAL A 723 23.32 -21.95 21.59
N LEU A 724 23.65 -20.89 20.86
CA LEU A 724 25.03 -20.46 20.59
C LEU A 724 25.30 -19.02 21.08
N ASN A 725 26.50 -18.79 21.60
CA ASN A 725 27.07 -17.47 21.94
C ASN A 725 26.05 -16.50 22.58
N SER A 726 25.27 -17.01 23.53
CA SER A 726 24.16 -16.31 24.18
C SER A 726 24.49 -16.09 25.65
N LEU A 727 24.24 -14.87 26.16
CA LEU A 727 24.66 -14.47 27.52
C LEU A 727 24.02 -15.34 28.60
N GLN A 728 22.78 -15.78 28.39
CA GLN A 728 22.07 -16.72 29.24
C GLN A 728 21.44 -17.80 28.34
N PRO A 729 22.12 -18.94 28.07
CA PRO A 729 21.66 -19.92 27.08
C PRO A 729 20.36 -20.61 27.51
N ILE A 730 20.36 -21.20 28.71
CA ILE A 730 19.20 -21.85 29.31
C ILE A 730 18.97 -21.21 30.69
N VAL A 731 17.73 -20.77 30.96
CA VAL A 731 17.39 -20.00 32.18
C VAL A 731 16.22 -20.65 32.89
N PHE A 732 16.41 -21.01 34.15
CA PHE A 732 15.33 -21.34 35.08
C PHE A 732 14.97 -20.07 35.86
N SER A 733 13.98 -19.34 35.36
CA SER A 733 13.67 -17.99 35.81
C SER A 733 13.12 -17.98 37.22
N THR A 734 13.69 -17.10 38.06
CA THR A 734 13.18 -16.84 39.41
C THR A 734 12.10 -15.80 39.44
N GLU A 735 11.86 -15.14 38.30
CA GLU A 735 10.94 -14.01 38.24
C GLU A 735 9.51 -14.52 38.36
N ILE A 736 8.92 -14.19 39.49
CA ILE A 736 7.50 -14.39 39.75
C ILE A 736 6.80 -13.05 39.73
N GLY A 737 5.56 -13.05 39.24
CA GLY A 737 4.73 -11.87 39.17
C GLY A 737 4.41 -11.31 40.55
N SER A 738 4.29 -9.99 40.59
CA SER A 738 4.18 -9.17 41.80
C SER A 738 3.01 -9.50 42.76
N LYS A 739 2.10 -10.41 42.38
CA LYS A 739 0.96 -10.86 43.19
C LYS A 739 1.21 -12.18 43.93
N ALA A 740 2.35 -12.85 43.71
CA ALA A 740 2.70 -14.12 44.32
C ALA A 740 2.89 -14.06 45.85
N GLY A 741 3.26 -12.91 46.40
CA GLY A 741 3.41 -12.69 47.85
C GLY A 741 4.72 -13.19 48.48
N VAL A 742 5.62 -13.76 47.68
CA VAL A 742 7.03 -14.07 47.99
C VAL A 742 7.96 -13.31 47.02
N SER A 743 9.29 -13.36 47.22
CA SER A 743 10.25 -12.54 46.44
C SER A 743 10.56 -13.15 45.06
N ASP A 744 10.72 -14.47 45.05
CA ASP A 744 11.12 -15.35 43.95
C ASP A 744 10.57 -16.77 44.23
N CYS A 745 10.82 -17.72 43.33
CA CYS A 745 10.34 -19.11 43.51
C CYS A 745 11.18 -19.95 44.50
N ASP A 746 12.29 -19.44 45.04
CA ASP A 746 13.12 -20.16 46.02
C ASP A 746 12.73 -19.84 47.48
N ASP A 747 12.02 -18.74 47.72
CA ASP A 747 11.28 -18.46 48.98
C ASP A 747 10.21 -19.53 49.33
N LEU A 748 10.07 -20.60 48.53
CA LEU A 748 9.13 -21.71 48.72
C LEU A 748 9.66 -22.82 49.62
N ALA A 749 9.16 -22.87 50.84
CA ALA A 749 9.45 -23.99 51.75
C ALA A 749 8.82 -25.32 51.28
N GLU A 750 9.50 -26.44 51.57
CA GLU A 750 9.06 -27.84 51.27
C GLU A 750 7.61 -28.19 51.67
N THR A 751 6.98 -27.39 52.55
CA THR A 751 5.61 -27.61 53.05
C THR A 751 4.59 -26.56 52.60
N SER A 752 5.00 -25.56 51.81
CA SER A 752 4.10 -24.58 51.18
C SER A 752 3.72 -25.02 49.78
N THR A 753 2.47 -24.78 49.41
CA THR A 753 1.97 -24.91 48.05
C THR A 753 1.94 -23.52 47.40
N LEU A 754 2.69 -23.31 46.30
CA LEU A 754 2.59 -22.13 45.46
C LEU A 754 1.72 -22.45 44.24
N TYR A 755 0.80 -21.56 43.86
CA TYR A 755 -0.08 -21.76 42.70
C TYR A 755 -0.90 -23.07 42.73
N GLY A 756 -1.10 -23.66 43.92
CA GLY A 756 -1.70 -24.99 44.11
C GLY A 756 -0.75 -26.18 43.94
N LEU A 757 0.46 -25.94 43.42
CA LEU A 757 1.54 -26.91 43.18
C LEU A 757 2.32 -27.24 44.47
N SER A 758 3.40 -28.01 44.35
CA SER A 758 4.45 -28.18 45.36
C SER A 758 5.81 -27.82 44.77
N ASN A 759 6.88 -27.72 45.58
CA ASN A 759 8.25 -27.80 45.06
C ASN A 759 8.41 -29.10 44.26
N GLN A 760 9.34 -29.11 43.30
CA GLN A 760 9.61 -30.27 42.43
C GLN A 760 8.34 -30.81 41.72
N PHE A 761 7.53 -29.92 41.14
CA PHE A 761 6.29 -30.29 40.44
C PHE A 761 6.51 -30.59 38.95
N PHE A 762 7.28 -29.77 38.25
CA PHE A 762 7.43 -29.88 36.79
C PHE A 762 8.51 -30.90 36.40
N VAL A 763 8.19 -31.73 35.41
CA VAL A 763 9.14 -32.67 34.79
C VAL A 763 9.54 -32.13 33.42
N ILE A 764 10.83 -32.11 33.14
CA ILE A 764 11.39 -31.67 31.86
C ILE A 764 12.13 -32.85 31.23
N ASP A 765 11.83 -33.15 29.96
CA ASP A 765 12.63 -34.05 29.13
C ASP A 765 13.52 -33.19 28.22
N PHE A 766 14.71 -32.88 28.73
CA PHE A 766 15.75 -32.12 28.04
C PHE A 766 16.80 -33.09 27.48
N ASP A 767 16.80 -33.33 26.17
CA ASP A 767 17.71 -34.30 25.53
C ASP A 767 18.31 -33.79 24.21
N ALA A 768 19.53 -34.21 23.90
CA ALA A 768 20.21 -33.98 22.63
C ALA A 768 20.34 -32.50 22.18
N ASN A 769 20.19 -31.53 23.10
CA ASN A 769 20.42 -30.12 22.81
C ASN A 769 21.93 -29.78 22.76
N LEU A 770 22.31 -28.86 21.87
CA LEU A 770 23.64 -28.26 21.77
C LEU A 770 23.65 -26.89 22.46
N ILE A 771 24.52 -26.72 23.47
CA ILE A 771 24.76 -25.42 24.11
C ILE A 771 26.24 -25.05 23.95
N ALA A 772 26.56 -23.91 23.35
CA ALA A 772 27.96 -23.54 23.11
C ALA A 772 28.19 -22.02 23.17
N ASN A 773 28.90 -21.59 24.21
CA ASN A 773 29.43 -20.23 24.35
C ASN A 773 30.96 -20.22 24.17
N GLY A 774 31.50 -19.08 23.74
CA GLY A 774 32.95 -18.92 23.50
C GLY A 774 33.41 -19.42 22.12
N LEU A 775 32.50 -19.53 21.16
CA LEU A 775 32.82 -19.94 19.79
C LEU A 775 33.49 -18.81 19.00
N ASN A 776 34.60 -19.19 18.34
CA ASN A 776 35.53 -18.36 17.58
C ASN A 776 36.33 -17.31 18.40
N ASN A 777 37.44 -16.83 17.83
CA ASN A 777 38.41 -15.91 18.45
C ASN A 777 38.12 -14.42 18.17
N ASP A 778 37.24 -14.11 17.19
CA ASP A 778 36.73 -12.75 16.95
C ASP A 778 35.27 -12.80 16.48
N ALA A 779 34.36 -13.12 17.41
CA ALA A 779 32.92 -13.19 17.20
C ALA A 779 32.30 -11.87 16.66
N SER A 780 33.03 -10.75 16.70
CA SER A 780 32.57 -9.46 16.16
C SER A 780 32.49 -9.41 14.63
N THR A 781 33.17 -10.32 13.92
CA THR A 781 33.22 -10.33 12.45
C THR A 781 32.24 -11.28 11.77
N GLU A 782 31.52 -12.12 12.53
CA GLU A 782 30.59 -13.15 12.01
C GLU A 782 29.14 -12.89 12.42
N GLY A 783 28.81 -11.67 12.86
CA GLY A 783 27.48 -11.28 13.32
C GLY A 783 27.05 -11.88 14.68
N LEU A 784 27.64 -12.98 15.13
CA LEU A 784 27.36 -13.62 16.43
C LEU A 784 28.20 -13.04 17.58
N TYR A 785 28.27 -11.71 17.67
CA TYR A 785 29.17 -10.98 18.55
C TYR A 785 28.90 -11.23 20.05
N LEU A 786 29.79 -11.94 20.74
CA LEU A 786 29.83 -12.07 22.22
C LEU A 786 31.09 -11.38 22.76
N ASN A 787 30.96 -10.38 23.62
CA ASN A 787 32.12 -9.70 24.22
C ASN A 787 32.54 -10.36 25.54
N ALA A 788 33.52 -11.27 25.49
CA ALA A 788 33.97 -12.05 26.64
C ALA A 788 34.71 -11.25 27.73
N ASP A 789 35.14 -10.01 27.48
CA ASP A 789 36.01 -9.23 28.40
C ASP A 789 35.31 -8.76 29.71
N GLY A 790 34.02 -9.03 29.88
CA GLY A 790 33.20 -8.54 30.99
C GLY A 790 33.22 -9.36 32.29
N GLY A 791 33.81 -10.56 32.30
CA GLY A 791 33.75 -11.47 33.46
C GLY A 791 32.41 -12.19 33.60
N PHE A 792 31.80 -12.54 32.47
CA PHE A 792 30.57 -13.32 32.39
C PHE A 792 30.80 -14.78 32.78
N SER A 793 29.72 -15.49 33.11
CA SER A 793 29.77 -16.92 33.41
C SER A 793 29.73 -17.70 32.08
N ASP A 794 30.71 -18.58 31.84
CA ASP A 794 30.73 -19.46 30.64
C ASP A 794 29.70 -20.62 30.74
N HIS A 795 28.55 -20.35 31.34
CA HIS A 795 27.71 -21.37 31.96
C HIS A 795 26.52 -21.74 31.07
N SER A 796 26.21 -23.03 31.06
CA SER A 796 25.14 -23.57 30.20
C SER A 796 23.73 -23.38 30.78
N PHE A 797 23.61 -23.23 32.10
CA PHE A 797 22.34 -23.10 32.82
C PHE A 797 22.43 -22.03 33.93
N GLU A 798 21.54 -21.04 33.89
CA GLU A 798 21.23 -20.18 35.04
C GLU A 798 20.12 -20.87 35.86
N TYR A 799 20.42 -21.26 37.12
CA TYR A 799 19.51 -22.03 37.98
C TYR A 799 19.34 -21.38 39.36
N ASP A 800 18.09 -21.13 39.74
CA ASP A 800 17.70 -20.36 40.94
C ASP A 800 16.16 -20.55 41.19
N CYS A 801 15.59 -21.75 40.89
CA CYS A 801 14.14 -22.01 40.99
C CYS A 801 13.73 -23.48 41.32
N ASP A 802 13.32 -23.74 42.56
CA ASP A 802 13.03 -25.07 43.15
C ASP A 802 11.70 -25.77 42.71
N LEU A 803 11.04 -25.28 41.65
CA LEU A 803 9.78 -25.84 41.14
C LEU A 803 9.96 -27.05 40.20
N ILE A 804 11.19 -27.35 39.78
CA ILE A 804 11.51 -28.43 38.82
C ILE A 804 11.92 -29.70 39.55
N ASN A 805 11.42 -30.85 39.08
CA ASN A 805 11.70 -32.16 39.66
C ASN A 805 13.00 -32.74 39.09
N HIS A 806 14.14 -32.42 39.71
CA HIS A 806 15.46 -32.93 39.31
C HIS A 806 15.64 -34.45 39.46
N THR A 807 14.72 -35.16 40.13
CA THR A 807 14.80 -36.62 40.27
C THR A 807 14.08 -37.35 39.13
N GLU A 808 13.04 -36.73 38.56
CA GLU A 808 12.23 -37.30 37.49
C GLU A 808 12.49 -36.66 36.10
N SER A 809 13.07 -35.46 36.05
CA SER A 809 13.46 -34.78 34.80
C SER A 809 14.70 -35.42 34.18
N THR A 810 14.68 -35.63 32.87
CA THR A 810 15.86 -35.97 32.07
C THR A 810 16.60 -34.68 31.72
N LEU A 811 17.86 -34.54 32.13
CA LEU A 811 18.72 -33.40 31.76
C LEU A 811 19.99 -33.92 31.08
N THR A 812 19.86 -34.41 29.84
CA THR A 812 20.98 -34.94 29.04
C THR A 812 21.56 -33.87 28.11
N ASN A 813 22.75 -33.36 28.46
CA ASN A 813 23.56 -32.50 27.60
C ASN A 813 24.54 -33.35 26.79
N ASN A 814 24.09 -33.87 25.64
CA ASN A 814 24.89 -34.81 24.86
C ASN A 814 26.01 -34.15 24.04
N PHE A 815 25.97 -32.82 23.84
CA PHE A 815 26.76 -32.13 22.80
C PHE A 815 27.39 -30.78 23.18
N GLY A 816 27.11 -30.22 24.36
CA GLY A 816 27.53 -28.85 24.70
C GLY A 816 29.05 -28.62 24.78
N PHE A 817 29.48 -27.38 24.53
CA PHE A 817 30.91 -26.96 24.56
C PHE A 817 31.24 -25.93 25.66
N SER A 818 30.24 -25.51 26.44
CA SER A 818 30.37 -24.58 27.58
C SER A 818 30.40 -25.32 28.93
N ASP A 819 30.91 -24.64 29.95
CA ASP A 819 30.99 -25.19 31.30
C ASP A 819 29.57 -25.46 31.85
N SER A 820 29.28 -26.72 32.18
CA SER A 820 27.93 -27.17 32.56
C SER A 820 27.71 -27.12 34.08
N TYR A 821 27.85 -25.94 34.67
CA TYR A 821 27.51 -25.65 36.07
C TYR A 821 26.12 -25.04 36.18
N MET A 822 25.43 -25.33 37.29
CA MET A 822 24.27 -24.62 37.80
C MET A 822 24.70 -23.69 38.93
N SER A 823 24.21 -22.45 38.91
CA SER A 823 24.17 -21.60 40.12
C SER A 823 23.25 -22.24 41.17
N GLY A 824 23.34 -21.77 42.41
CA GLY A 824 22.33 -22.02 43.42
C GLY A 824 22.32 -20.87 44.43
N ASP A 825 21.15 -20.62 45.04
CA ASP A 825 20.89 -19.52 45.99
C ASP A 825 21.97 -19.39 47.10
N THR A 826 22.55 -20.50 47.54
CA THR A 826 23.73 -20.46 48.42
C THR A 826 24.96 -19.95 47.69
N SER A 827 25.21 -18.64 47.84
CA SER A 827 26.44 -17.97 47.38
C SER A 827 27.70 -18.82 47.59
N ASP A 828 28.34 -19.17 46.48
CA ASP A 828 29.57 -19.97 46.30
C ASP A 828 29.43 -21.49 46.01
N ASP A 829 28.24 -22.12 46.08
CA ASP A 829 28.07 -23.56 45.78
C ASP A 829 27.48 -23.83 44.37
N TRP A 830 28.33 -23.78 43.34
CA TRP A 830 27.98 -24.23 41.97
C TRP A 830 27.82 -25.76 41.91
N VAL A 831 26.69 -26.24 41.38
CA VAL A 831 26.41 -27.68 41.24
C VAL A 831 26.76 -28.16 39.84
N ASP A 832 27.49 -29.27 39.79
CA ASP A 832 27.95 -29.89 38.56
C ASP A 832 26.87 -30.85 38.00
N ILE A 833 26.31 -30.56 36.81
CA ILE A 833 25.34 -31.46 36.15
C ILE A 833 26.07 -32.64 35.45
N ARG A 834 27.40 -32.58 35.26
CA ARG A 834 28.16 -33.66 34.61
C ARG A 834 27.97 -34.95 35.42
N ASN A 835 27.24 -35.93 34.85
CA ASN A 835 27.15 -37.38 35.18
C ASN A 835 25.73 -38.01 35.14
N ILE A 836 24.71 -37.41 34.51
CA ILE A 836 23.42 -38.09 34.33
C ILE A 836 23.59 -39.32 33.43
N ASP A 837 24.14 -39.11 32.22
CA ASP A 837 24.95 -40.05 31.42
C ASP A 837 25.67 -39.16 30.36
N GLY A 838 25.93 -39.65 29.14
CA GLY A 838 25.89 -38.86 27.90
C GLY A 838 27.14 -38.06 27.51
N ASN A 839 27.82 -37.39 28.44
CA ASN A 839 28.95 -36.52 28.09
C ASN A 839 30.10 -37.30 27.43
N GLY A 840 30.50 -36.91 26.22
CA GLY A 840 31.80 -37.28 25.67
C GLY A 840 32.93 -36.69 26.52
N GLU A 841 34.04 -37.41 26.71
CA GLU A 841 35.21 -36.83 27.38
C GLU A 841 35.77 -35.67 26.53
N PHE A 842 35.78 -34.46 27.11
CA PHE A 842 36.60 -33.34 26.63
C PHE A 842 38.09 -33.66 26.81
N ASP A 843 38.94 -32.98 26.06
CA ASP A 843 40.38 -33.07 26.24
C ASP A 843 40.88 -32.28 27.47
N THR A 844 42.17 -32.44 27.76
CA THR A 844 42.74 -32.17 29.09
C THR A 844 42.88 -30.70 29.48
N ASP A 845 42.50 -29.75 28.63
CA ASP A 845 42.49 -28.31 28.93
C ASP A 845 41.07 -27.69 28.96
N GLY A 846 40.02 -28.44 28.61
CA GLY A 846 38.63 -28.02 28.77
C GLY A 846 38.18 -26.93 27.80
N ALA A 847 38.76 -26.88 26.60
CA ALA A 847 38.43 -25.89 25.57
C ALA A 847 37.81 -26.52 24.31
N ILE A 848 37.18 -25.68 23.48
CA ILE A 848 36.59 -26.09 22.19
C ILE A 848 37.67 -26.67 21.25
N ASP A 849 37.37 -27.80 20.61
CA ASP A 849 38.28 -28.59 19.77
C ASP A 849 39.04 -27.73 18.74
N GLN A 850 40.37 -27.61 18.91
CA GLN A 850 41.25 -26.84 18.04
C GLN A 850 41.95 -27.69 16.96
N ASP A 851 41.66 -29.00 16.85
CA ASP A 851 42.08 -29.82 15.70
C ASP A 851 40.99 -30.85 15.32
N PRO A 852 39.80 -30.40 14.85
CA PRO A 852 38.77 -31.29 14.31
C PRO A 852 39.30 -32.17 13.16
N ALA A 853 40.21 -31.62 12.36
CA ALA A 853 40.94 -32.37 11.33
C ALA A 853 41.94 -33.42 11.90
N GLY A 854 42.46 -33.20 13.10
CA GLY A 854 43.43 -34.06 13.79
C GLY A 854 42.82 -35.22 14.56
N ASN A 855 41.55 -35.12 14.98
CA ASN A 855 40.84 -36.20 15.67
C ASN A 855 39.66 -36.81 14.89
N GLY A 856 39.11 -36.11 13.90
CA GLY A 856 38.07 -36.63 12.98
C GLY A 856 36.63 -36.25 13.35
N LYS A 857 36.44 -35.08 13.98
CA LYS A 857 35.13 -34.46 14.25
C LYS A 857 34.89 -33.32 13.26
N GLU A 858 33.64 -33.00 12.97
CA GLU A 858 33.29 -31.88 12.08
C GLU A 858 33.17 -30.56 12.85
N VAL A 859 33.67 -29.48 12.24
CA VAL A 859 33.39 -28.09 12.69
C VAL A 859 31.90 -27.83 12.49
N PRO A 860 31.19 -27.14 13.40
CA PRO A 860 29.81 -26.76 13.13
C PRO A 860 29.70 -25.83 11.93
N GLU A 861 28.71 -26.08 11.08
CA GLU A 861 28.30 -25.13 10.06
C GLU A 861 27.31 -24.16 10.70
N PHE A 862 27.62 -22.85 10.65
CA PHE A 862 26.89 -21.83 11.40
C PHE A 862 25.96 -21.04 10.48
N VAL A 863 24.68 -20.98 10.84
CA VAL A 863 23.78 -19.97 10.29
C VAL A 863 24.14 -18.64 10.96
N VAL A 864 24.68 -17.70 10.18
CA VAL A 864 24.94 -16.32 10.62
C VAL A 864 24.19 -15.34 9.72
N ALA A 865 23.89 -14.14 10.21
CA ALA A 865 23.05 -13.18 9.48
C ALA A 865 23.65 -12.68 8.14
N GLU A 866 24.97 -12.79 7.95
CA GLU A 866 25.65 -12.55 6.66
C GLU A 866 25.93 -13.85 5.87
N SER A 867 25.47 -15.02 6.34
CA SER A 867 25.83 -16.29 5.73
C SER A 867 25.13 -16.49 4.39
N THR A 868 25.84 -17.11 3.45
CA THR A 868 25.25 -17.64 2.21
C THR A 868 24.67 -19.03 2.39
N LEU A 869 24.53 -19.50 3.64
CA LEU A 869 23.98 -20.80 3.99
C LEU A 869 22.47 -20.63 4.16
N ILE A 870 21.71 -21.07 3.17
CA ILE A 870 20.25 -21.03 3.24
C ILE A 870 19.77 -22.32 3.92
N GLU A 871 20.48 -23.42 3.69
CA GLU A 871 20.12 -24.79 4.04
C GLU A 871 21.14 -25.37 5.04
N THR A 872 20.72 -25.81 6.24
CA THR A 872 21.62 -26.61 7.11
C THR A 872 21.65 -28.08 6.69
N ASP A 873 22.84 -28.69 6.59
CA ASP A 873 22.99 -30.08 6.12
C ASP A 873 22.28 -31.09 7.04
N GLU A 874 21.18 -31.67 6.52
CA GLU A 874 20.43 -32.75 7.16
C GLU A 874 21.27 -33.97 7.57
N SER A 875 22.41 -34.20 6.91
CA SER A 875 23.29 -35.35 7.09
C SER A 875 24.57 -35.04 7.87
N GLY A 876 24.82 -33.78 8.22
CA GLY A 876 26.02 -33.35 8.93
C GLY A 876 26.09 -33.93 10.35
N ALA A 877 27.29 -34.11 10.91
CA ALA A 877 27.43 -34.73 12.24
C ALA A 877 26.71 -33.95 13.36
N GLN A 878 26.48 -32.66 13.14
CA GLN A 878 25.82 -31.74 14.06
C GLN A 878 24.28 -31.82 13.99
N ALA A 879 23.70 -32.35 12.91
CA ALA A 879 22.24 -32.56 12.76
C ALA A 879 21.65 -33.57 13.78
N VAL A 880 22.52 -34.27 14.53
CA VAL A 880 22.16 -35.13 15.66
C VAL A 880 21.96 -34.33 16.97
N ALA A 881 22.46 -33.08 17.00
CA ALA A 881 22.45 -32.18 18.16
C ALA A 881 21.50 -30.98 18.00
N GLY A 882 20.91 -30.83 16.81
CA GLY A 882 19.96 -29.78 16.48
C GLY A 882 20.26 -29.05 15.17
N ALA A 883 19.41 -28.08 14.85
CA ALA A 883 19.48 -27.28 13.64
C ALA A 883 19.57 -28.13 12.36
N LYS A 884 18.77 -29.20 12.28
CA LYS A 884 18.69 -30.09 11.12
C LYS A 884 17.70 -29.54 10.09
N GLY A 885 18.11 -29.39 8.83
CA GLY A 885 17.21 -29.04 7.73
C GLY A 885 16.54 -27.67 7.89
N LEU A 886 17.19 -26.73 8.58
CA LEU A 886 16.64 -25.40 8.79
C LEU A 886 16.85 -24.55 7.54
N TYR A 887 15.87 -23.72 7.22
CA TYR A 887 15.89 -22.78 6.11
C TYR A 887 15.99 -21.34 6.62
N TYR A 888 17.08 -20.64 6.30
CA TYR A 888 17.21 -19.21 6.60
C TYR A 888 16.45 -18.38 5.56
N ILE A 889 15.27 -17.89 5.93
CA ILE A 889 14.37 -17.17 5.03
C ILE A 889 14.94 -15.80 4.70
N GLN A 890 15.02 -15.47 3.42
CA GLN A 890 15.43 -14.16 2.92
C GLN A 890 14.22 -13.29 2.59
N ALA A 891 14.42 -11.97 2.54
CA ALA A 891 13.34 -11.02 2.22
C ALA A 891 12.79 -11.17 0.78
N SER A 892 13.44 -11.94 -0.09
CA SER A 892 12.91 -12.34 -1.42
C SER A 892 11.90 -13.49 -1.37
N ASP A 893 11.91 -14.26 -0.29
CA ASP A 893 11.20 -15.53 -0.19
C ASP A 893 9.83 -15.35 0.46
N VAL A 894 9.56 -14.16 1.01
CA VAL A 894 8.34 -13.84 1.77
C VAL A 894 7.88 -12.41 1.54
N GLY A 895 6.64 -12.11 1.93
CA GLY A 895 6.01 -10.83 1.65
C GLY A 895 5.50 -10.71 0.20
N VAL A 896 5.14 -9.49 -0.19
CA VAL A 896 4.39 -9.22 -1.42
C VAL A 896 5.17 -9.62 -2.67
N GLY A 897 4.53 -10.39 -3.54
CA GLY A 897 5.10 -10.91 -4.79
C GLY A 897 5.90 -12.20 -4.63
N SER A 898 6.11 -12.70 -3.41
CA SER A 898 6.76 -14.00 -3.22
C SER A 898 5.90 -15.15 -3.74
N THR A 899 6.54 -16.04 -4.51
CA THR A 899 6.01 -17.35 -4.92
C THR A 899 6.73 -18.53 -4.27
N TRP A 900 7.66 -18.28 -3.34
CA TRP A 900 8.40 -19.33 -2.65
C TRP A 900 7.50 -20.13 -1.69
N THR A 901 7.76 -21.43 -1.61
CA THR A 901 7.11 -22.40 -0.72
C THR A 901 8.20 -23.27 -0.11
N ALA A 902 8.08 -23.63 1.17
CA ALA A 902 9.00 -24.57 1.79
C ALA A 902 8.83 -25.98 1.18
N ASP A 903 9.94 -26.72 1.01
CA ASP A 903 9.92 -28.07 0.40
C ASP A 903 9.23 -29.14 1.28
N ASP A 904 9.04 -28.86 2.58
CA ASP A 904 8.49 -29.75 3.62
C ASP A 904 7.04 -29.40 4.06
N GLU A 905 6.27 -28.71 3.21
CA GLU A 905 4.88 -28.28 3.51
C GLU A 905 3.80 -29.35 3.19
#